data_AF-A0AAX2J0E5-F1
#
_entry.id   AF-A0AAX2J0E5-F1
#
_cell.length_a   1.000
_cell.length_b   1.000
_cell.length_c   1.000
_cell.angle_alpha   90.00
_cell.angle_beta   90.00
_cell.angle_gamma   90.00
#
_symmetry.space_group_name_H-M   'P 1'
#
loop_
_entity.id
_entity.type
_entity.pdbx_description
1 polymer ?
#
loop_
_entity_poly.entity_id
_entity_poly.type
_entity_poly.pdbx_seq_one_letter_code
_entity_poly.pdbx_strand_id
1 'polypeptide(L)'
;MLVQDIRRFLDELRESKPILPCDKRLSTILLERFSHRERQEELTSDDIQFILQCFGERWIADSESDYLLYPSRANQIWVKLAHEIEPLTDKNYLQILLPHITNQFDFNNLTPLTETVRLENFYLGYDGKTLYRKRGLCEHLLNNQFELSTCRTLKTKQFEFITIEELTRLYRGKYCNGEFSIDKEKFDNFWDFLCKKTFPRMQSKGQIPLEVIPHLLMLIESYYHLKTSGEDIKLFTAEVQKFFKILYQFELENINFLYGVRVPYHGKEVYLSELFILINMAQSYDVDEQLKAIASWLYQFNPTLKAVNKELLPLYTELESKRQLKIHLEEGVETRKDNLMYRIKTFLLSLFVIPFEIFPFSGKTISFWDIKNVIFSEGEEIYNQFAPFLMTNKSDNLISIYKKTIDEHIIPCQKNKHIYKWLTHYKSTLDWYHLVEMGDLSKMDVYWFEPELLFHVLVHFRLINKSLGEKIVHFLDELIHTYAQNNNELQIQLRVNILFSKFLRSLDEQQRRKLILTLSLYDPADAKSKFLTNCVNYVTNRLSQISMHQSDSSPKFFSTYQCMDSKKLLISKTDLRHVSAILEAFKEMLHSLEERCNPDQLENMLIYLRNISRPILTVAEIEEAQESARVIDYIGAPT
;
A
#
# COMPACT_ATOMS: atom_id res chain seq x y z
N MET A 1 52.62 15.56 -5.72
CA MET A 1 52.69 14.08 -5.78
C MET A 1 53.40 13.69 -7.06
N LEU A 2 54.25 12.65 -7.02
CA LEU A 2 55.08 12.25 -8.15
C LEU A 2 54.52 11.01 -8.85
N VAL A 3 54.90 10.81 -10.12
CA VAL A 3 54.61 9.56 -10.85
C VAL A 3 55.11 8.32 -10.10
N GLN A 4 56.21 8.43 -9.34
CA GLN A 4 56.69 7.34 -8.48
C GLN A 4 55.68 6.90 -7.41
N ASP A 5 54.88 7.80 -6.86
CA ASP A 5 53.87 7.47 -5.84
C ASP A 5 52.76 6.58 -6.43
N ILE A 6 52.34 6.87 -7.67
CA ILE A 6 51.36 6.06 -8.40
C ILE A 6 51.92 4.67 -8.74
N ARG A 7 53.21 4.58 -9.11
CA ARG A 7 53.86 3.27 -9.35
C ARG A 7 53.94 2.44 -8.07
N ARG A 8 54.27 3.06 -6.93
CA ARG A 8 54.26 2.39 -5.61
C ARG A 8 52.87 1.87 -5.28
N PHE A 9 51.83 2.67 -5.48
CA PHE A 9 50.44 2.25 -5.30
C PHE A 9 50.09 1.01 -6.14
N LEU A 10 50.50 0.99 -7.41
CA LEU A 10 50.24 -0.15 -8.31
C LEU A 10 50.97 -1.42 -7.88
N ASP A 11 52.20 -1.30 -7.38
CA ASP A 11 52.95 -2.42 -6.84
C ASP A 11 52.30 -2.96 -5.55
N GLU A 12 51.91 -2.06 -4.62
CA GLU A 12 51.18 -2.43 -3.39
C GLU A 12 49.85 -3.14 -3.72
N LEU A 13 49.09 -2.64 -4.70
CA LEU A 13 47.81 -3.21 -5.12
C LEU A 13 47.97 -4.60 -5.75
N ARG A 14 49.01 -4.82 -6.57
CA ARG A 14 49.32 -6.14 -7.16
C ARG A 14 49.73 -7.18 -6.12
N GLU A 15 50.33 -6.76 -5.02
CA GLU A 15 50.67 -7.64 -3.91
C GLU A 15 49.48 -7.95 -2.99
N SER A 16 48.40 -7.17 -3.08
CA SER A 16 47.18 -7.40 -2.30
C SER A 16 46.40 -8.61 -2.86
N LYS A 17 46.57 -9.78 -2.24
CA LYS A 17 45.80 -10.98 -2.59
C LYS A 17 44.59 -11.14 -1.65
N PRO A 18 43.39 -11.49 -2.16
CA PRO A 18 43.02 -11.59 -3.58
C PRO A 18 42.83 -10.20 -4.23
N ILE A 19 43.16 -10.09 -5.52
CA ILE A 19 42.92 -8.87 -6.33
C ILE A 19 41.53 -8.97 -6.96
N LEU A 20 40.70 -7.95 -6.76
CA LEU A 20 39.38 -7.89 -7.39
C LEU A 20 39.50 -7.71 -8.92
N PRO A 21 38.56 -8.24 -9.73
CA PRO A 21 38.58 -8.05 -11.18
C PRO A 21 38.63 -6.58 -11.60
N CYS A 22 37.93 -5.70 -10.88
CA CYS A 22 37.96 -4.25 -11.11
C CYS A 22 39.35 -3.65 -10.81
N ASP A 23 39.99 -4.05 -9.71
CA ASP A 23 41.34 -3.62 -9.35
C ASP A 23 42.36 -4.03 -10.41
N LYS A 24 42.23 -5.26 -10.95
CA LYS A 24 43.07 -5.72 -12.07
C LYS A 24 42.90 -4.85 -13.30
N ARG A 25 41.66 -4.56 -13.71
CA ARG A 25 41.36 -3.69 -14.87
C ARG A 25 41.94 -2.28 -14.68
N LEU A 26 41.64 -1.66 -13.54
CA LEU A 26 42.08 -0.30 -13.23
C LEU A 26 43.60 -0.20 -13.09
N SER A 27 44.25 -1.23 -12.55
CA SER A 27 45.71 -1.28 -12.50
C SER A 27 46.34 -1.24 -13.88
N THR A 28 45.80 -1.98 -14.86
CA THR A 28 46.25 -1.93 -16.26
C THR A 28 46.09 -0.55 -16.86
N ILE A 29 44.92 0.07 -16.69
CA ILE A 29 44.61 1.41 -17.19
C ILE A 29 45.59 2.45 -16.63
N LEU A 30 45.87 2.40 -15.32
CA LEU A 30 46.82 3.30 -14.67
C LEU A 30 48.27 3.04 -15.14
N LEU A 31 48.66 1.77 -15.33
CA LEU A 31 49.99 1.42 -15.84
C LEU A 31 50.23 1.95 -17.25
N GLU A 32 49.27 1.81 -18.15
CA GLU A 32 49.39 2.32 -19.52
C GLU A 32 49.68 3.83 -19.53
N ARG A 33 49.03 4.59 -18.65
CA ARG A 33 49.24 6.05 -18.55
C ARG A 33 50.57 6.45 -17.89
N PHE A 34 50.99 5.75 -16.84
CA PHE A 34 52.12 6.19 -16.00
C PHE A 34 53.44 5.41 -16.21
N SER A 35 53.45 4.32 -16.98
CA SER A 35 54.64 3.45 -17.14
C SER A 35 55.77 4.06 -17.98
N HIS A 36 55.44 4.91 -18.95
CA HIS A 36 56.43 5.54 -19.85
C HIS A 36 56.96 6.89 -19.35
N ARG A 37 56.37 7.42 -18.26
CA ARG A 37 56.73 8.72 -17.67
C ARG A 37 57.95 8.64 -16.75
N GLU A 38 58.58 9.77 -16.46
CA GLU A 38 59.72 9.78 -15.53
C GLU A 38 59.25 9.68 -14.08
N ARG A 39 59.99 8.96 -13.22
CA ARG A 39 59.59 8.72 -11.82
C ARG A 39 59.47 10.00 -11.00
N GLN A 40 60.34 10.98 -11.27
CA GLN A 40 60.41 12.26 -10.56
C GLN A 40 59.49 13.33 -11.17
N GLU A 41 58.70 12.98 -12.19
CA GLU A 41 57.76 13.89 -12.81
C GLU A 41 56.57 14.15 -11.87
N GLU A 42 56.17 15.42 -11.73
CA GLU A 42 54.97 15.80 -10.96
C GLU A 42 53.69 15.44 -11.73
N LEU A 43 52.64 15.07 -10.98
CA LEU A 43 51.33 14.83 -11.57
C LEU A 43 50.70 16.15 -12.03
N THR A 44 50.20 16.17 -13.27
CA THR A 44 49.45 17.31 -13.81
C THR A 44 47.99 17.29 -13.34
N SER A 45 47.26 18.40 -13.50
CA SER A 45 45.82 18.44 -13.22
C SER A 45 45.04 17.39 -14.02
N ASP A 46 45.44 17.12 -15.27
CA ASP A 46 44.82 16.10 -16.12
C ASP A 46 45.05 14.68 -15.59
N ASP A 47 46.20 14.43 -14.97
CA ASP A 47 46.49 13.15 -14.32
C ASP A 47 45.66 12.96 -13.06
N ILE A 48 45.52 14.02 -12.26
CA ILE A 48 44.66 13.99 -11.08
C ILE A 48 43.21 13.72 -11.49
N GLN A 49 42.69 14.40 -12.51
CA GLN A 49 41.34 14.13 -13.02
C GLN A 49 41.18 12.69 -13.52
N PHE A 50 42.18 12.14 -14.21
CA PHE A 50 42.15 10.75 -14.65
C PHE A 50 42.13 9.77 -13.48
N ILE A 51 42.93 10.00 -12.44
CA ILE A 51 42.92 9.15 -11.26
C ILE A 51 41.56 9.22 -10.54
N LEU A 52 40.96 10.42 -10.45
CA LEU A 52 39.62 10.59 -9.89
C LEU A 52 38.55 9.82 -10.70
N GLN A 53 38.68 9.72 -12.02
CA GLN A 53 37.82 8.87 -12.84
C GLN A 53 37.97 7.39 -12.48
N CYS A 54 39.21 6.91 -12.25
CA CYS A 54 39.46 5.54 -11.81
C CYS A 54 38.80 5.23 -10.45
N PHE A 55 38.82 6.18 -9.50
CA PHE A 55 38.09 6.02 -8.24
C PHE A 55 36.58 5.86 -8.47
N GLY A 56 35.99 6.67 -9.36
CA GLY A 56 34.57 6.56 -9.69
C GLY A 56 34.17 5.27 -10.40
N GLU A 57 35.04 4.70 -11.23
CA GLU A 57 34.80 3.39 -11.83
C GLU A 57 34.92 2.23 -10.86
N ARG A 58 35.72 2.39 -9.80
CA ARG A 58 36.02 1.30 -8.88
C ARG A 58 34.88 0.99 -7.93
N TRP A 59 34.31 2.04 -7.34
CA TRP A 59 33.41 1.89 -6.21
C TRP A 59 32.03 1.46 -6.68
N ILE A 60 31.59 0.31 -6.19
CA ILE A 60 30.23 -0.20 -6.36
C ILE A 60 29.71 -0.47 -4.97
N ALA A 61 28.69 0.29 -4.56
CA ALA A 61 28.03 0.09 -3.27
C ALA A 61 27.59 -1.36 -3.10
N ASP A 62 27.65 -1.88 -1.88
CA ASP A 62 27.14 -3.20 -1.53
C ASP A 62 27.89 -4.39 -2.18
N SER A 63 29.07 -4.13 -2.77
CA SER A 63 29.96 -5.13 -3.40
C SER A 63 31.25 -5.35 -2.60
N GLU A 64 32.11 -6.29 -3.03
CA GLU A 64 33.43 -6.52 -2.40
C GLU A 64 34.38 -5.30 -2.48
N SER A 65 34.16 -4.38 -3.42
CA SER A 65 34.94 -3.13 -3.52
C SER A 65 34.43 -2.01 -2.61
N ASP A 66 33.35 -2.26 -1.86
CA ASP A 66 32.73 -1.25 -1.00
C ASP A 66 33.57 -0.98 0.26
N TYR A 67 34.12 0.23 0.33
CA TYR A 67 34.93 0.71 1.45
C TYR A 67 34.18 0.76 2.77
N LEU A 68 32.83 0.84 2.74
CA LEU A 68 32.00 0.95 3.93
C LEU A 68 31.74 -0.40 4.62
N LEU A 69 31.95 -1.50 3.91
CA LEU A 69 31.62 -2.85 4.38
C LEU A 69 32.85 -3.74 4.55
N TYR A 70 33.83 -3.63 3.65
CA TYR A 70 34.95 -4.57 3.58
C TYR A 70 36.29 -3.85 3.75
N PRO A 71 36.96 -3.94 4.91
CA PRO A 71 38.27 -3.32 5.11
C PRO A 71 39.41 -4.17 4.52
N SER A 72 39.27 -4.61 3.27
CA SER A 72 40.28 -5.44 2.57
C SER A 72 41.60 -4.69 2.38
N ARG A 73 42.71 -5.43 2.21
CA ARG A 73 44.04 -4.82 1.95
C ARG A 73 44.00 -3.93 0.70
N ALA A 74 43.32 -4.37 -0.36
CA ALA A 74 43.11 -3.56 -1.55
C ALA A 74 42.37 -2.25 -1.23
N ASN A 75 41.26 -2.32 -0.47
CA ASN A 75 40.52 -1.12 -0.07
C ASN A 75 41.38 -0.17 0.77
N GLN A 76 42.21 -0.67 1.69
CA GLN A 76 43.13 0.17 2.47
C GLN A 76 44.17 0.90 1.60
N ILE A 77 44.69 0.24 0.56
CA ILE A 77 45.65 0.85 -0.39
C ILE A 77 44.98 1.98 -1.19
N TRP A 78 43.74 1.78 -1.63
CA TRP A 78 42.95 2.83 -2.29
C TRP A 78 42.62 4.00 -1.36
N VAL A 79 42.29 3.73 -0.10
CA VAL A 79 42.04 4.77 0.93
C VAL A 79 43.31 5.60 1.19
N LYS A 80 44.47 4.95 1.27
CA LYS A 80 45.77 5.63 1.40
C LYS A 80 46.02 6.54 0.20
N LEU A 81 45.79 6.06 -1.02
CA LEU A 81 45.93 6.86 -2.24
C LEU A 81 44.99 8.09 -2.23
N ALA A 82 43.75 7.93 -1.76
CA ALA A 82 42.80 9.03 -1.69
C ALA A 82 43.29 10.17 -0.77
N HIS A 83 43.88 9.84 0.39
CA HIS A 83 44.50 10.84 1.28
C HIS A 83 45.74 11.50 0.67
N GLU A 84 46.53 10.79 -0.13
CA GLU A 84 47.67 11.38 -0.85
C GLU A 84 47.22 12.37 -1.94
N ILE A 85 46.04 12.15 -2.53
CA ILE A 85 45.46 13.00 -3.60
C ILE A 85 44.62 14.16 -3.05
N GLU A 86 43.99 14.01 -1.90
CA GLU A 86 43.12 15.02 -1.28
C GLU A 86 43.69 16.45 -1.31
N PRO A 87 44.97 16.72 -0.93
CA PRO A 87 45.55 18.06 -0.97
C PRO A 87 45.69 18.68 -2.38
N LEU A 88 45.52 17.87 -3.43
CA LEU A 88 45.68 18.27 -4.83
C LEU A 88 44.32 18.53 -5.52
N THR A 89 43.23 18.47 -4.76
CA THR A 89 41.86 18.62 -5.28
C THR A 89 41.00 19.44 -4.32
N ASP A 90 39.87 19.96 -4.81
CA ASP A 90 38.85 20.60 -3.95
C ASP A 90 37.92 19.57 -3.26
N LYS A 91 38.22 18.27 -3.36
CA LYS A 91 37.42 17.19 -2.80
C LYS A 91 38.10 16.61 -1.57
N ASN A 92 37.33 16.34 -0.53
CA ASN A 92 37.84 15.56 0.60
C ASN A 92 38.02 14.08 0.21
N TYR A 93 38.80 13.32 0.99
CA TYR A 93 39.08 11.92 0.69
C TYR A 93 37.82 11.04 0.59
N LEU A 94 36.76 11.36 1.35
CA LEU A 94 35.46 10.66 1.25
C LEU A 94 34.81 10.90 -0.12
N GLN A 95 34.87 12.12 -0.64
CA GLN A 95 34.36 12.49 -1.96
C GLN A 95 35.26 12.00 -3.11
N ILE A 96 36.52 11.66 -2.83
CA ILE A 96 37.40 10.96 -3.77
C ILE A 96 37.00 9.49 -3.84
N LEU A 97 36.88 8.82 -2.69
CA LEU A 97 36.52 7.41 -2.60
C LEU A 97 35.08 7.12 -3.03
N LEU A 98 34.16 8.03 -2.68
CA LEU A 98 32.72 7.92 -2.87
C LEU A 98 32.23 9.15 -3.66
N PRO A 99 32.48 9.21 -4.98
CA PRO A 99 32.29 10.44 -5.76
C PRO A 99 30.84 10.90 -5.92
N HIS A 100 29.88 10.05 -5.55
CA HIS A 100 28.45 10.38 -5.55
C HIS A 100 27.98 11.04 -4.25
N ILE A 101 28.82 11.10 -3.21
CA ILE A 101 28.46 11.70 -1.92
C ILE A 101 28.40 13.22 -2.03
N THR A 102 27.29 13.79 -1.55
CA THR A 102 26.99 15.21 -1.68
C THR A 102 27.05 15.97 -0.36
N ASN A 103 26.87 15.30 0.78
CA ASN A 103 26.89 15.94 2.10
C ASN A 103 28.30 15.97 2.70
N GLN A 104 28.59 17.03 3.46
CA GLN A 104 29.83 17.19 4.24
C GLN A 104 29.62 16.97 5.74
N PHE A 105 28.37 17.06 6.18
CA PHE A 105 27.95 16.90 7.57
C PHE A 105 26.96 15.75 7.66
N ASP A 106 26.99 15.03 8.77
CA ASP A 106 25.97 14.03 9.08
C ASP A 106 24.66 14.71 9.48
N PHE A 107 23.57 14.40 8.79
CA PHE A 107 22.28 15.06 9.05
C PHE A 107 21.65 14.66 10.38
N ASN A 108 22.07 13.56 11.01
CA ASN A 108 21.51 13.09 12.28
C ASN A 108 21.98 13.90 13.49
N ASN A 109 23.21 14.43 13.45
CA ASN A 109 23.80 15.16 14.59
C ASN A 109 24.62 16.40 14.18
N LEU A 110 24.62 16.75 12.89
CA LEU A 110 25.24 17.94 12.30
C LEU A 110 26.76 18.04 12.42
N THR A 111 27.46 16.99 12.86
CA THR A 111 28.93 17.07 12.96
C THR A 111 29.62 16.61 11.65
N PRO A 112 30.82 17.12 11.34
CA PRO A 112 31.52 16.83 10.08
C PRO A 112 31.75 15.34 9.87
N LEU A 113 31.60 14.88 8.63
CA LEU A 113 31.89 13.49 8.27
C LEU A 113 33.38 13.15 8.51
N THR A 114 34.27 14.12 8.33
CA THR A 114 35.73 14.00 8.51
C THR A 114 36.16 13.67 9.95
N GLU A 115 35.28 13.79 10.94
CA GLU A 115 35.58 13.35 12.33
C GLU A 115 35.68 11.82 12.45
N THR A 116 35.16 11.07 11.49
CA THR A 116 35.18 9.60 11.51
C THR A 116 36.25 9.06 10.58
N VAL A 117 37.27 8.45 11.17
CA VAL A 117 38.45 7.92 10.45
C VAL A 117 38.18 6.58 9.78
N ARG A 118 37.39 5.72 10.45
CA ARG A 118 37.10 4.35 10.01
C ARG A 118 35.89 4.30 9.10
N LEU A 119 36.07 3.85 7.86
CA LEU A 119 35.01 3.85 6.85
C LEU A 119 33.87 2.88 7.19
N GLU A 120 34.17 1.81 7.92
CA GLU A 120 33.18 0.87 8.43
C GLU A 120 32.22 1.49 9.47
N ASN A 121 32.49 2.70 9.95
CA ASN A 121 31.61 3.45 10.84
C ASN A 121 30.61 4.35 10.10
N PHE A 122 30.63 4.34 8.76
CA PHE A 122 29.59 4.97 7.95
C PHE A 122 28.60 3.95 7.40
N TYR A 123 27.48 4.45 6.89
CA TYR A 123 26.58 3.73 6.01
C TYR A 123 26.02 4.70 4.96
N LEU A 124 25.74 4.17 3.77
CA LEU A 124 25.18 4.93 2.66
C LEU A 124 23.66 5.00 2.81
N GLY A 125 23.09 6.19 2.59
CA GLY A 125 21.65 6.41 2.54
C GLY A 125 20.98 5.77 1.34
N TYR A 126 19.66 5.59 1.42
CA TYR A 126 18.86 4.99 0.32
C TYR A 126 18.94 5.78 -1.01
N ASP A 127 19.29 7.07 -0.95
CA ASP A 127 19.46 7.92 -2.13
C ASP A 127 20.77 7.69 -2.89
N GLY A 128 21.67 6.87 -2.33
CA GLY A 128 23.00 6.60 -2.86
C GLY A 128 23.95 7.80 -2.83
N LYS A 129 23.57 8.90 -2.18
CA LYS A 129 24.26 10.21 -2.24
C LYS A 129 24.53 10.84 -0.88
N THR A 130 23.86 10.35 0.16
CA THR A 130 24.03 10.84 1.51
C THR A 130 24.78 9.82 2.35
N LEU A 131 25.89 10.23 2.96
CA LEU A 131 26.67 9.41 3.87
C LEU A 131 26.32 9.74 5.32
N TYR A 132 26.07 8.71 6.13
CA TYR A 132 25.73 8.85 7.54
C TYR A 132 26.76 8.15 8.41
N ARG A 133 26.98 8.63 9.63
CA ARG A 133 27.82 7.94 10.62
C ARG A 133 26.93 7.12 11.55
N LYS A 134 27.36 5.90 11.85
CA LYS A 134 26.73 5.05 12.87
C LYS A 134 26.67 5.75 14.23
N ARG A 135 27.71 6.52 14.58
CA ARG A 135 27.71 7.37 15.78
C ARG A 135 26.63 8.45 15.73
N GLY A 136 26.49 9.16 14.62
CA GLY A 136 25.46 10.20 14.47
C GLY A 136 24.05 9.63 14.56
N LEU A 137 23.83 8.47 13.94
CA LEU A 137 22.57 7.74 14.10
C LEU A 137 22.36 7.29 15.56
N CYS A 138 23.39 6.79 16.25
CA CYS A 138 23.29 6.41 17.66
C CYS A 138 22.84 7.58 18.55
N GLU A 139 23.49 8.74 18.41
CA GLU A 139 23.16 9.96 19.16
C GLU A 139 21.74 10.45 18.84
N HIS A 140 21.34 10.41 17.56
CA HIS A 140 19.98 10.70 17.15
C HIS A 140 18.95 9.78 17.81
N LEU A 141 19.18 8.46 17.78
CA LEU A 141 18.28 7.50 18.40
C LEU A 141 18.20 7.69 19.92
N LEU A 142 19.33 7.96 20.60
CA LEU A 142 19.34 8.28 22.03
C LEU A 142 18.48 9.50 22.37
N ASN A 143 18.63 10.58 21.59
CA ASN A 143 17.88 11.82 21.81
C ASN A 143 16.38 11.69 21.51
N ASN A 144 15.99 10.69 20.69
CA ASN A 144 14.62 10.46 20.25
C ASN A 144 14.02 9.18 20.83
N GLN A 145 14.36 8.84 22.09
CA GLN A 145 13.78 7.71 22.83
C GLN A 145 13.91 6.35 22.12
N PHE A 146 14.95 6.20 21.30
CA PHE A 146 15.23 5.05 20.45
C PHE A 146 14.14 4.74 19.42
N GLU A 147 13.41 5.75 18.94
CA GLU A 147 12.52 5.61 17.79
C GLU A 147 13.34 5.44 16.51
N LEU A 148 13.18 4.30 15.82
CA LEU A 148 13.94 3.96 14.61
C LEU A 148 13.66 4.98 13.50
N SER A 149 14.54 5.97 13.38
CA SER A 149 14.34 7.14 12.52
C SER A 149 15.67 7.79 12.16
N THR A 150 15.65 8.67 11.17
CA THR A 150 16.82 9.40 10.70
C THR A 150 16.40 10.76 10.15
N CYS A 151 17.35 11.68 10.02
CA CYS A 151 17.16 12.98 9.38
C CYS A 151 17.69 12.95 7.95
N ARG A 152 16.88 13.31 6.95
CA ARG A 152 17.30 13.32 5.53
C ARG A 152 17.80 14.66 5.03
N THR A 153 17.42 15.73 5.69
CA THR A 153 17.78 17.08 5.26
C THR A 153 17.88 18.02 6.45
N LEU A 154 18.71 19.05 6.29
CA LEU A 154 18.83 20.14 7.25
C LEU A 154 17.63 21.09 7.24
N LYS A 155 16.81 21.04 6.18
CA LYS A 155 15.72 22.00 5.95
C LYS A 155 14.45 21.64 6.71
N THR A 156 14.16 20.36 6.86
CA THR A 156 12.96 19.87 7.55
C THR A 156 13.41 19.29 8.89
N LYS A 157 12.79 19.74 9.99
CA LYS A 157 12.96 19.09 11.30
C LYS A 157 12.12 17.80 11.41
N GLN A 158 11.76 17.20 10.28
CA GLN A 158 10.89 16.02 10.24
C GLN A 158 11.77 14.77 10.30
N PHE A 159 11.43 13.88 11.23
CA PHE A 159 12.04 12.56 11.30
C PHE A 159 11.47 11.67 10.20
N GLU A 160 12.34 10.93 9.55
CA GLU A 160 11.97 10.00 8.50
C GLU A 160 12.36 8.58 8.87
N PHE A 161 11.75 7.61 8.19
CA PHE A 161 12.01 6.18 8.41
C PHE A 161 13.39 5.79 7.86
N ILE A 162 13.97 4.76 8.48
CA ILE A 162 15.16 4.07 7.95
C ILE A 162 14.67 2.97 7.02
N THR A 163 15.20 2.90 5.80
CA THR A 163 14.75 1.91 4.82
C THR A 163 15.33 0.52 5.11
N ILE A 164 14.69 -0.53 4.59
CA ILE A 164 15.25 -1.89 4.56
C ILE A 164 16.61 -1.93 3.87
N GLU A 165 16.86 -1.10 2.84
CA GLU A 165 18.16 -1.01 2.19
C GLU A 165 19.24 -0.51 3.16
N GLU A 166 18.95 0.53 3.94
CA GLU A 166 19.86 1.04 4.96
C GLU A 166 20.04 0.05 6.11
N LEU A 167 18.95 -0.56 6.59
CA LEU A 167 19.03 -1.63 7.58
C LEU A 167 19.83 -2.82 7.05
N THR A 168 19.76 -3.14 5.75
CA THR A 168 20.56 -4.19 5.13
C THR A 168 22.05 -3.84 5.18
N ARG A 169 22.42 -2.59 4.88
CA ARG A 169 23.81 -2.11 4.99
C ARG A 169 24.32 -2.17 6.43
N LEU A 170 23.50 -1.73 7.39
CA LEU A 170 23.82 -1.82 8.81
C LEU A 170 23.95 -3.28 9.29
N TYR A 171 23.09 -4.17 8.80
CA TYR A 171 23.12 -5.60 9.08
C TYR A 171 24.37 -6.28 8.52
N ARG A 172 24.76 -5.97 7.27
CA ARG A 172 26.01 -6.47 6.67
C ARG A 172 27.24 -6.06 7.46
N GLY A 173 27.23 -4.82 7.98
CA GLY A 173 28.30 -4.29 8.84
C GLY A 173 28.43 -4.96 10.22
N LYS A 174 27.56 -5.91 10.60
CA LYS A 174 27.65 -6.61 11.90
C LYS A 174 28.91 -7.45 12.07
N TYR A 175 29.55 -7.83 10.96
CA TYR A 175 30.78 -8.63 10.95
C TYR A 175 32.05 -7.78 11.06
N CYS A 176 31.93 -6.45 11.00
CA CYS A 176 33.05 -5.56 11.23
C CYS A 176 33.31 -5.46 12.74
N ASN A 177 34.57 -5.65 13.16
CA ASN A 177 34.97 -5.46 14.56
C ASN A 177 34.74 -4.01 15.00
N GLY A 178 33.90 -3.79 16.01
CA GLY A 178 33.53 -2.44 16.44
C GLY A 178 32.74 -2.43 17.75
N GLU A 179 33.22 -3.15 18.77
CA GLU A 179 32.63 -3.07 20.12
C GLU A 179 32.65 -1.62 20.60
N PHE A 180 31.53 -1.16 21.15
CA PHE A 180 31.45 0.15 21.77
C PHE A 180 30.56 0.10 23.01
N SER A 181 30.56 1.19 23.79
CA SER A 181 29.74 1.26 24.99
C SER A 181 29.02 2.59 25.10
N ILE A 182 27.78 2.53 25.62
CA ILE A 182 26.96 3.70 25.98
C ILE A 182 26.58 3.51 27.44
N ASP A 183 26.84 4.51 28.29
CA ASP A 183 26.49 4.48 29.72
C ASP A 183 26.92 3.19 30.45
N LYS A 184 28.11 2.67 30.10
CA LYS A 184 28.74 1.41 30.59
C LYS A 184 28.13 0.11 30.07
N GLU A 185 27.08 0.16 29.26
CA GLU A 185 26.57 -1.02 28.54
C GLU A 185 27.38 -1.27 27.29
N LYS A 186 27.78 -2.53 27.07
CA LYS A 186 28.60 -2.97 25.94
C LYS A 186 27.75 -3.52 24.81
N PHE A 187 28.10 -3.15 23.58
CA PHE A 187 27.49 -3.63 22.36
C PHE A 187 28.56 -4.23 21.45
N ASP A 188 28.31 -5.42 20.93
CA ASP A 188 29.29 -6.14 20.09
C ASP A 188 29.54 -5.40 18.78
N ASN A 189 28.50 -4.76 18.25
CA ASN A 189 28.51 -3.94 17.05
C ASN A 189 27.24 -3.06 17.02
N PHE A 190 27.10 -2.23 15.98
CA PHE A 190 25.96 -1.33 15.84
C PHE A 190 24.62 -2.07 15.67
N TRP A 191 24.61 -3.25 15.03
CA TRP A 191 23.40 -4.05 14.89
C TRP A 191 22.91 -4.58 16.26
N ASP A 192 23.83 -5.02 17.11
CA ASP A 192 23.51 -5.42 18.49
C ASP A 192 22.90 -4.27 19.30
N PHE A 193 23.40 -3.05 19.14
CA PHE A 193 22.78 -1.85 19.70
C PHE A 193 21.34 -1.65 19.23
N LEU A 194 21.07 -1.78 17.92
CA LEU A 194 19.70 -1.69 17.40
C LEU A 194 18.80 -2.78 18.00
N CYS A 195 19.26 -4.03 18.04
CA CYS A 195 18.51 -5.16 18.61
C CYS A 195 18.19 -4.99 20.10
N LYS A 196 19.12 -4.47 20.89
CA LYS A 196 18.95 -4.30 22.35
C LYS A 196 18.18 -3.04 22.72
N LYS A 197 18.33 -1.95 21.97
CA LYS A 197 17.77 -0.63 22.33
C LYS A 197 16.65 -0.15 21.44
N THR A 198 16.75 -0.33 20.13
CA THR A 198 15.81 0.27 19.18
C THR A 198 14.66 -0.66 18.87
N PHE A 199 14.95 -1.89 18.44
CA PHE A 199 13.94 -2.86 17.99
C PHE A 199 12.86 -3.20 19.05
N PRO A 200 13.17 -3.32 20.35
CA PRO A 200 12.15 -3.57 21.37
C PRO A 200 11.11 -2.46 21.50
N ARG A 201 11.36 -1.25 20.96
CA ARG A 201 10.48 -0.08 21.03
C ARG A 201 9.76 0.21 19.72
N MET A 202 10.00 -0.56 18.66
CA MET A 202 9.40 -0.33 17.33
C MET A 202 7.88 -0.39 17.34
N GLN A 203 7.27 -1.14 18.28
CA GLN A 203 5.81 -1.23 18.44
C GLN A 203 5.24 -0.32 19.55
N SER A 204 6.02 0.65 20.03
CA SER A 204 5.58 1.56 21.12
C SER A 204 4.57 2.61 20.67
N LYS A 205 4.54 2.93 19.37
CA LYS A 205 3.62 3.87 18.71
C LYS A 205 3.16 3.29 17.38
N GLY A 206 2.09 3.86 16.84
CA GLY A 206 1.52 3.46 15.55
C GLY A 206 0.73 2.16 15.61
N GLN A 207 0.40 1.65 14.42
CA GLN A 207 -0.36 0.43 14.21
C GLN A 207 0.11 -0.28 12.94
N ILE A 208 -0.30 -1.53 12.75
CA ILE A 208 -0.01 -2.26 11.51
C ILE A 208 -0.70 -1.53 10.33
N PRO A 209 0.04 -1.16 9.27
CA PRO A 209 -0.56 -0.60 8.06
C PRO A 209 -1.24 -1.75 7.27
N LEU A 210 -2.52 -1.97 7.55
CA LEU A 210 -3.29 -3.12 7.06
C LEU A 210 -3.33 -3.21 5.53
N GLU A 211 -3.26 -2.07 4.85
CA GLU A 211 -3.29 -1.98 3.39
C GLU A 211 -1.99 -2.50 2.75
N VAL A 212 -0.88 -2.59 3.49
CA VAL A 212 0.38 -3.20 3.01
C VAL A 212 0.30 -4.73 3.04
N ILE A 213 -0.52 -5.30 3.93
CA ILE A 213 -0.56 -6.73 4.22
C ILE A 213 -0.95 -7.58 2.99
N PRO A 214 -1.96 -7.21 2.19
CA PRO A 214 -2.25 -7.91 0.93
C PRO A 214 -1.10 -7.85 -0.08
N HIS A 215 -0.33 -6.76 -0.12
CA HIS A 215 0.83 -6.66 -1.00
C HIS A 215 1.97 -7.58 -0.57
N LEU A 216 2.14 -7.79 0.74
CA LEU A 216 3.09 -8.76 1.27
C LEU A 216 2.71 -10.20 0.92
N LEU A 217 1.42 -10.53 1.00
CA LEU A 217 0.93 -11.84 0.54
C LEU A 217 1.22 -12.07 -0.94
N MET A 218 0.99 -11.05 -1.77
CA MET A 218 1.24 -11.14 -3.21
C MET A 218 2.73 -11.21 -3.56
N LEU A 219 3.61 -10.61 -2.75
CA LEU A 219 5.05 -10.77 -2.90
C LEU A 219 5.47 -12.24 -2.70
N ILE A 220 4.90 -12.91 -1.69
CA ILE A 220 5.13 -14.34 -1.45
C ILE A 220 4.65 -15.18 -2.64
N GLU A 221 3.46 -14.90 -3.17
CA GLU A 221 2.94 -15.61 -4.34
C GLU A 221 3.79 -15.37 -5.59
N SER A 222 4.25 -14.14 -5.80
CA SER A 222 5.15 -13.77 -6.89
C SER A 222 6.47 -14.54 -6.81
N TYR A 223 7.07 -14.67 -5.62
CA TYR A 223 8.27 -15.47 -5.41
C TYR A 223 8.09 -16.90 -5.93
N TYR A 224 7.07 -17.60 -5.43
CA TYR A 224 6.85 -18.99 -5.80
C TYR A 224 6.49 -19.14 -7.27
N HIS A 225 5.69 -18.22 -7.83
CA HIS A 225 5.40 -18.22 -9.25
C HIS A 225 6.66 -18.09 -10.11
N LEU A 226 7.50 -17.08 -9.84
CA LEU A 226 8.72 -16.83 -10.60
C LEU A 226 9.75 -17.97 -10.43
N LYS A 227 9.87 -18.51 -9.21
CA LYS A 227 10.70 -19.68 -8.90
C LYS A 227 10.29 -20.90 -9.70
N THR A 228 9.00 -21.26 -9.68
CA THR A 228 8.50 -22.44 -10.42
C THR A 228 8.62 -22.26 -11.93
N SER A 229 8.47 -21.03 -12.43
CA SER A 229 8.64 -20.69 -13.86
C SER A 229 10.12 -20.65 -14.31
N GLY A 230 11.09 -20.71 -13.38
CA GLY A 230 12.51 -20.65 -13.71
C GLY A 230 13.00 -19.27 -14.18
N GLU A 231 12.30 -18.21 -13.77
CA GLU A 231 12.56 -16.82 -14.17
C GLU A 231 13.80 -16.23 -13.48
N ASP A 232 14.40 -15.17 -14.03
CA ASP A 232 15.54 -14.47 -13.40
C ASP A 232 15.13 -13.88 -12.04
N ILE A 233 15.93 -14.12 -11.00
CA ILE A 233 15.74 -13.58 -9.63
C ILE A 233 15.60 -12.06 -9.62
N LYS A 234 16.19 -11.34 -10.60
CA LYS A 234 16.04 -9.89 -10.73
C LYS A 234 14.60 -9.43 -10.85
N LEU A 235 13.72 -10.26 -11.43
CA LEU A 235 12.29 -9.96 -11.49
C LEU A 235 11.66 -9.98 -10.09
N PHE A 236 12.04 -10.95 -9.25
CA PHE A 236 11.60 -10.98 -7.86
C PHE A 236 12.20 -9.81 -7.07
N THR A 237 13.49 -9.49 -7.25
CA THR A 237 14.11 -8.31 -6.64
C THR A 237 13.36 -7.03 -6.99
N ALA A 238 12.90 -6.87 -8.23
CA ALA A 238 12.09 -5.72 -8.64
C ALA A 238 10.73 -5.66 -7.91
N GLU A 239 10.06 -6.80 -7.73
CA GLU A 239 8.80 -6.86 -6.95
C GLU A 239 9.03 -6.59 -5.45
N VAL A 240 10.17 -7.02 -4.87
CA VAL A 240 10.57 -6.65 -3.51
C VAL A 240 10.74 -5.13 -3.37
N GLN A 241 11.44 -4.48 -4.30
CA GLN A 241 11.64 -3.02 -4.26
C GLN A 241 10.32 -2.27 -4.43
N LYS A 242 9.42 -2.76 -5.28
CA LYS A 242 8.08 -2.21 -5.45
C LYS A 242 7.25 -2.35 -4.18
N PHE A 243 7.34 -3.47 -3.47
CA PHE A 243 6.71 -3.65 -2.16
C PHE A 243 7.24 -2.65 -1.14
N PHE A 244 8.56 -2.47 -1.01
CA PHE A 244 9.12 -1.49 -0.08
C PHE A 244 8.71 -0.05 -0.43
N LYS A 245 8.68 0.31 -1.71
CA LYS A 245 8.16 1.62 -2.16
C LYS A 245 6.71 1.86 -1.74
N ILE A 246 5.90 0.81 -1.62
CA ILE A 246 4.52 0.91 -1.12
C ILE A 246 4.52 1.11 0.40
N LEU A 247 5.31 0.32 1.13
CA LEU A 247 5.46 0.45 2.58
C LEU A 247 5.92 1.85 3.01
N TYR A 248 6.83 2.47 2.25
CA TYR A 248 7.36 3.80 2.54
C TYR A 248 6.40 4.97 2.27
N GLN A 249 5.15 4.70 1.86
CA GLN A 249 4.11 5.72 1.75
C GLN A 249 3.38 5.99 3.07
N PHE A 250 3.65 5.19 4.09
CA PHE A 250 2.99 5.26 5.39
C PHE A 250 3.78 6.10 6.39
N GLU A 251 3.12 6.48 7.47
CA GLU A 251 3.74 7.22 8.57
C GLU A 251 4.85 6.39 9.25
N LEU A 252 5.89 7.09 9.71
CA LEU A 252 7.07 6.52 10.38
C LEU A 252 6.71 5.48 11.45
N GLU A 253 5.75 5.83 12.31
CA GLU A 253 5.33 5.01 13.44
C GLU A 253 4.69 3.69 12.98
N ASN A 254 3.93 3.70 11.89
CA ASN A 254 3.30 2.50 11.34
C ASN A 254 4.33 1.60 10.63
N ILE A 255 5.32 2.20 9.96
CA ILE A 255 6.45 1.46 9.37
C ILE A 255 7.25 0.76 10.47
N ASN A 256 7.60 1.50 11.52
CA ASN A 256 8.30 0.96 12.69
C ASN A 256 7.47 -0.15 13.35
N PHE A 257 6.17 0.05 13.54
CA PHE A 257 5.30 -0.97 14.11
C PHE A 257 5.38 -2.28 13.31
N LEU A 258 5.30 -2.21 11.97
CA LEU A 258 5.40 -3.37 11.10
C LEU A 258 6.78 -4.04 11.20
N TYR A 259 7.87 -3.26 11.18
CA TYR A 259 9.22 -3.79 11.39
C TYR A 259 9.37 -4.52 12.71
N GLY A 260 8.74 -3.99 13.76
CA GLY A 260 8.74 -4.54 15.12
C GLY A 260 7.92 -5.80 15.33
N VAL A 261 7.13 -6.25 14.34
CA VAL A 261 6.37 -7.50 14.44
C VAL A 261 7.33 -8.67 14.64
N ARG A 262 7.06 -9.49 15.67
CA ARG A 262 7.82 -10.71 15.94
C ARG A 262 7.21 -11.90 15.21
N VAL A 263 8.07 -12.66 14.55
CA VAL A 263 7.72 -13.82 13.74
C VAL A 263 8.53 -15.04 14.21
N PRO A 264 7.90 -16.20 14.43
CA PRO A 264 8.63 -17.44 14.69
C PRO A 264 9.45 -17.87 13.47
N TYR A 265 10.75 -18.02 13.63
CA TYR A 265 11.69 -18.43 12.59
C TYR A 265 12.82 -19.29 13.18
N HIS A 266 12.99 -20.53 12.69
CA HIS A 266 13.96 -21.51 13.20
C HIS A 266 13.97 -21.68 14.73
N GLY A 267 12.79 -21.72 15.36
CA GLY A 267 12.64 -21.92 16.81
C GLY A 267 13.00 -20.68 17.66
N LYS A 268 13.18 -19.52 17.03
CA LYS A 268 13.39 -18.23 17.69
C LYS A 268 12.38 -17.21 17.19
N GLU A 269 12.10 -16.19 17.99
CA GLU A 269 11.35 -15.02 17.54
C GLU A 269 12.34 -14.03 16.90
N VAL A 270 12.08 -13.63 15.67
CA VAL A 270 12.85 -12.61 14.94
C VAL A 270 11.93 -11.45 14.55
N TYR A 271 12.49 -10.25 14.36
CA TYR A 271 11.70 -9.12 13.88
C TYR A 271 11.41 -9.26 12.38
N LEU A 272 10.24 -8.80 11.93
CA LEU A 272 9.84 -8.85 10.53
C LEU A 272 10.81 -8.08 9.62
N SER A 273 11.40 -7.00 10.12
CA SER A 273 12.47 -6.28 9.42
C SER A 273 13.70 -7.15 9.14
N GLU A 274 14.04 -8.10 10.02
CA GLU A 274 15.15 -9.03 9.78
C GLU A 274 14.85 -9.96 8.60
N LEU A 275 13.63 -10.46 8.49
CA LEU A 275 13.20 -11.26 7.35
C LEU A 275 13.20 -10.44 6.05
N PHE A 276 12.76 -9.18 6.09
CA PHE A 276 12.84 -8.26 4.95
C PHE A 276 14.27 -7.99 4.50
N ILE A 277 15.22 -7.87 5.44
CA ILE A 277 16.65 -7.72 5.12
C ILE A 277 17.17 -8.97 4.41
N LEU A 278 16.86 -10.16 4.92
CA LEU A 278 17.28 -11.42 4.29
C LEU A 278 16.71 -11.56 2.87
N ILE A 279 15.44 -11.20 2.67
CA ILE A 279 14.80 -11.17 1.34
C ILE A 279 15.47 -10.15 0.42
N ASN A 280 15.79 -8.96 0.93
CA ASN A 280 16.47 -7.91 0.16
C ASN A 280 17.91 -8.30 -0.23
N MET A 281 18.56 -9.19 0.53
CA MET A 281 19.90 -9.68 0.24
C MET A 281 19.93 -10.85 -0.76
N ALA A 282 18.79 -11.45 -1.09
CA ALA A 282 18.70 -12.64 -1.93
C ALA A 282 19.36 -12.40 -3.30
N GLN A 283 20.27 -13.31 -3.68
CA GLN A 283 20.89 -13.36 -5.02
C GLN A 283 20.40 -14.58 -5.82
N SER A 284 19.57 -15.43 -5.21
CA SER A 284 18.98 -16.61 -5.83
C SER A 284 17.62 -16.92 -5.17
N TYR A 285 16.90 -17.94 -5.65
CA TYR A 285 15.65 -18.39 -5.03
C TYR A 285 15.92 -19.31 -3.83
N ASP A 286 16.51 -18.73 -2.78
CA ASP A 286 16.94 -19.41 -1.55
C ASP A 286 16.26 -18.87 -0.27
N VAL A 287 15.24 -18.03 -0.41
CA VAL A 287 14.54 -17.36 0.71
C VAL A 287 13.20 -18.01 1.09
N ASP A 288 13.02 -19.28 0.74
CA ASP A 288 11.79 -20.04 1.00
C ASP A 288 11.38 -20.05 2.47
N GLU A 289 12.34 -20.27 3.38
CA GLU A 289 12.05 -20.39 4.81
C GLU A 289 11.60 -19.06 5.41
N GLN A 290 12.18 -17.95 4.96
CA GLN A 290 11.80 -16.59 5.37
C GLN A 290 10.38 -16.29 4.89
N LEU A 291 10.05 -16.60 3.63
CA LEU A 291 8.71 -16.38 3.08
C LEU A 291 7.67 -17.31 3.72
N LYS A 292 8.01 -18.55 4.06
CA LYS A 292 7.13 -19.44 4.84
C LYS A 292 6.87 -18.90 6.24
N ALA A 293 7.88 -18.32 6.91
CA ALA A 293 7.69 -17.72 8.23
C ALA A 293 6.72 -16.52 8.16
N ILE A 294 6.88 -15.65 7.16
CA ILE A 294 5.96 -14.55 6.90
C ILE A 294 4.56 -15.07 6.56
N ALA A 295 4.45 -16.06 5.66
CA ALA A 295 3.17 -16.69 5.32
C ALA A 295 2.46 -17.29 6.54
N SER A 296 3.21 -17.91 7.45
CA SER A 296 2.69 -18.45 8.72
C SER A 296 2.13 -17.35 9.59
N TRP A 297 2.89 -16.26 9.76
CA TRP A 297 2.46 -15.09 10.52
C TRP A 297 1.20 -14.47 9.91
N LEU A 298 1.16 -14.25 8.59
CA LEU A 298 0.00 -13.72 7.88
C LEU A 298 -1.26 -14.54 8.15
N TYR A 299 -1.16 -15.87 8.05
CA TYR A 299 -2.29 -16.77 8.29
C TYR A 299 -2.76 -16.77 9.76
N GLN A 300 -1.83 -16.66 10.71
CA GLN A 300 -2.17 -16.53 12.13
C GLN A 300 -2.80 -15.17 12.44
N PHE A 301 -2.33 -14.11 11.77
CA PHE A 301 -2.87 -12.76 11.89
C PHE A 301 -4.29 -12.67 11.34
N ASN A 302 -4.51 -13.16 10.11
CA ASN A 302 -5.85 -13.34 9.56
C ASN A 302 -5.87 -14.55 8.59
N PRO A 303 -6.70 -15.57 8.83
CA PRO A 303 -6.76 -16.78 7.99
C PRO A 303 -7.14 -16.54 6.53
N THR A 304 -7.77 -15.40 6.19
CA THR A 304 -8.04 -15.04 4.80
C THR A 304 -6.76 -14.71 4.02
N LEU A 305 -5.66 -14.42 4.71
CA LEU A 305 -4.33 -14.17 4.13
C LEU A 305 -3.60 -15.48 3.81
N LYS A 306 -4.26 -16.34 3.04
CA LYS A 306 -3.73 -17.61 2.58
C LYS A 306 -3.27 -17.47 1.12
N ALA A 307 -2.02 -17.82 0.86
CA ALA A 307 -1.48 -17.82 -0.49
C ALA A 307 -2.07 -18.99 -1.30
N VAL A 308 -2.29 -18.78 -2.59
CA VAL A 308 -2.92 -19.76 -3.48
C VAL A 308 -1.92 -20.82 -3.97
N ASN A 309 -0.61 -20.58 -3.80
CA ASN A 309 0.42 -21.47 -4.32
C ASN A 309 0.43 -22.86 -3.64
N LYS A 310 0.55 -23.92 -4.44
CA LYS A 310 0.55 -25.32 -3.98
C LYS A 310 1.73 -25.67 -3.08
N GLU A 311 2.88 -25.02 -3.23
CA GLU A 311 4.07 -25.25 -2.40
C GLU A 311 3.86 -24.88 -0.93
N LEU A 312 2.93 -23.96 -0.65
CA LEU A 312 2.56 -23.55 0.70
C LEU A 312 1.41 -24.36 1.30
N LEU A 313 0.80 -25.26 0.53
CA LEU A 313 -0.32 -26.08 1.02
C LEU A 313 0.04 -26.91 2.28
N PRO A 314 1.20 -27.59 2.37
CA PRO A 314 1.57 -28.34 3.56
C PRO A 314 1.64 -27.46 4.82
N LEU A 315 2.17 -26.24 4.68
CA LEU A 315 2.27 -25.26 5.75
C LEU A 315 0.88 -24.90 6.30
N TYR A 316 -0.06 -24.60 5.40
CA TYR A 316 -1.41 -24.24 5.81
C TYR A 316 -2.18 -25.40 6.44
N THR A 317 -2.02 -26.62 5.94
CA THR A 317 -2.63 -27.82 6.53
C THR A 317 -2.16 -28.05 7.97
N GLU A 318 -0.87 -27.86 8.24
CA GLU A 318 -0.32 -27.95 9.60
C GLU A 318 -0.92 -26.88 10.53
N LEU A 319 -0.97 -25.63 10.06
CA LEU A 319 -1.51 -24.50 10.83
C LEU A 319 -3.01 -24.65 11.11
N GLU A 320 -3.77 -25.14 10.13
CA GLU A 320 -5.20 -25.37 10.25
C GLU A 320 -5.51 -26.49 11.26
N SER A 321 -4.73 -27.58 11.23
CA SER A 321 -4.84 -28.67 12.21
C SER A 321 -4.61 -28.17 13.64
N LYS A 322 -3.61 -27.30 13.86
CA LYS A 322 -3.35 -26.66 15.17
C LYS A 322 -4.49 -25.73 15.62
N ARG A 323 -5.20 -25.12 14.67
CA ARG A 323 -6.28 -24.16 14.94
C ARG A 323 -7.61 -24.83 15.26
N GLN A 324 -7.98 -25.90 14.55
CA GLN A 324 -9.24 -26.62 14.79
C GLN A 324 -9.33 -27.19 16.22
N LEU A 325 -8.19 -27.56 16.81
CA LEU A 325 -8.09 -27.97 18.22
C LEU A 325 -8.48 -26.86 19.22
N LYS A 326 -8.43 -25.58 18.84
CA LYS A 326 -8.83 -24.43 19.69
C LYS A 326 -10.29 -24.01 19.50
N ILE A 327 -10.89 -24.21 18.32
CA ILE A 327 -12.21 -23.65 17.98
C ILE A 327 -13.38 -24.47 18.56
N HIS A 328 -13.17 -25.75 18.92
CA HIS A 328 -14.21 -26.62 19.48
C HIS A 328 -14.77 -26.23 20.86
N LEU A 329 -14.45 -25.05 21.39
CA LEU A 329 -14.89 -24.57 22.70
C LEU A 329 -15.84 -23.35 22.67
N GLU A 330 -16.07 -22.70 21.52
CA GLU A 330 -16.69 -21.34 21.50
C GLU A 330 -17.67 -21.08 20.33
N GLU A 331 -18.54 -22.01 19.95
CA GLU A 331 -19.63 -21.70 19.00
C GLU A 331 -20.96 -21.43 19.70
N GLY A 332 -21.34 -20.15 19.78
CA GLY A 332 -22.63 -19.67 20.29
C GLY A 332 -23.77 -19.66 19.25
N VAL A 333 -24.99 -19.31 19.69
CA VAL A 333 -26.20 -19.24 18.85
C VAL A 333 -26.22 -17.98 17.95
N GLU A 334 -25.56 -16.91 18.37
CA GLU A 334 -25.56 -15.58 17.73
C GLU A 334 -24.85 -15.59 16.36
N THR A 335 -23.72 -16.28 16.25
CA THR A 335 -22.95 -16.49 15.01
C THR A 335 -23.75 -17.21 13.91
N ARG A 336 -24.76 -18.03 14.26
CA ARG A 336 -25.62 -18.71 13.27
C ARG A 336 -26.63 -17.77 12.63
N LYS A 337 -27.19 -16.81 13.39
CA LYS A 337 -28.17 -15.84 12.87
C LYS A 337 -27.48 -14.83 11.95
N ASP A 338 -26.28 -14.38 12.31
CA ASP A 338 -25.50 -13.43 11.51
C ASP A 338 -25.06 -14.05 10.16
N ASN A 339 -24.64 -15.32 10.17
CA ASN A 339 -24.32 -16.05 8.94
C ASN A 339 -25.54 -16.18 8.02
N LEU A 340 -26.72 -16.46 8.57
CA LEU A 340 -27.96 -16.52 7.78
C LEU A 340 -28.33 -15.16 7.17
N MET A 341 -28.20 -14.07 7.93
CA MET A 341 -28.46 -12.73 7.39
C MET A 341 -27.45 -12.34 6.30
N TYR A 342 -26.18 -12.70 6.45
CA TYR A 342 -25.19 -12.50 5.40
C TYR A 342 -25.58 -13.24 4.10
N ARG A 343 -26.07 -14.49 4.20
CA ARG A 343 -26.57 -15.25 3.05
C ARG A 343 -27.77 -14.59 2.39
N ILE A 344 -28.72 -14.07 3.17
CA ILE A 344 -29.89 -13.34 2.63
C ILE A 344 -29.44 -12.08 1.90
N LYS A 345 -28.55 -11.30 2.51
CA LYS A 345 -28.00 -10.06 1.96
C LYS A 345 -27.25 -10.31 0.64
N THR A 346 -26.37 -11.31 0.60
CA THR A 346 -25.64 -11.70 -0.63
C THR A 346 -26.56 -12.30 -1.69
N PHE A 347 -27.58 -13.07 -1.29
CA PHE A 347 -28.60 -13.59 -2.20
C PHE A 347 -29.35 -12.45 -2.90
N LEU A 348 -29.87 -11.48 -2.15
CA LEU A 348 -30.56 -10.32 -2.72
C LEU A 348 -29.65 -9.48 -3.61
N LEU A 349 -28.42 -9.22 -3.16
CA LEU A 349 -27.42 -8.52 -3.95
C LEU A 349 -27.16 -9.22 -5.29
N SER A 350 -27.05 -10.55 -5.28
CA SER A 350 -26.75 -11.36 -6.46
C SER A 350 -27.76 -11.15 -7.60
N LEU A 351 -29.04 -10.94 -7.28
CA LEU A 351 -30.10 -10.67 -8.26
C LEU A 351 -29.90 -9.34 -9.00
N PHE A 352 -29.26 -8.35 -8.37
CA PHE A 352 -29.00 -7.04 -8.99
C PHE A 352 -27.66 -6.96 -9.71
N VAL A 353 -26.69 -7.78 -9.30
CA VAL A 353 -25.35 -7.66 -9.83
C VAL A 353 -25.08 -8.70 -10.89
N ILE A 354 -25.50 -9.96 -10.76
CA ILE A 354 -25.12 -11.00 -11.73
C ILE A 354 -25.72 -10.71 -13.11
N PRO A 355 -24.90 -10.69 -14.19
CA PRO A 355 -25.40 -10.61 -15.55
C PRO A 355 -25.87 -12.00 -15.98
N PHE A 356 -27.16 -12.28 -15.79
CA PHE A 356 -27.72 -13.56 -16.20
C PHE A 356 -27.80 -13.64 -17.72
N GLU A 357 -27.35 -14.76 -18.27
CA GLU A 357 -27.59 -15.08 -19.67
C GLU A 357 -29.05 -15.53 -19.80
N ILE A 358 -29.81 -14.86 -20.67
CA ILE A 358 -31.25 -15.05 -20.82
C ILE A 358 -31.59 -15.12 -22.31
N PHE A 359 -32.58 -15.94 -22.65
CA PHE A 359 -33.04 -16.07 -24.02
C PHE A 359 -33.67 -14.74 -24.48
N PRO A 360 -33.48 -14.33 -25.75
CA PRO A 360 -34.10 -13.11 -26.27
C PRO A 360 -35.62 -13.08 -25.98
N PHE A 361 -36.12 -11.95 -25.46
CA PHE A 361 -37.53 -11.73 -25.09
C PHE A 361 -38.06 -12.50 -23.86
N SER A 362 -37.26 -13.30 -23.15
CA SER A 362 -37.67 -13.94 -21.88
C SER A 362 -37.14 -13.24 -20.63
N GLY A 363 -36.29 -12.22 -20.79
CA GLY A 363 -35.77 -11.43 -19.69
C GLY A 363 -36.84 -10.58 -19.01
N LYS A 364 -36.79 -10.55 -17.68
CA LYS A 364 -37.60 -9.70 -16.81
C LYS A 364 -36.72 -8.64 -16.17
N THR A 365 -37.25 -7.46 -15.93
CA THR A 365 -36.47 -6.36 -15.34
C THR A 365 -36.93 -6.13 -13.91
N ILE A 366 -36.01 -6.29 -12.96
CA ILE A 366 -36.23 -5.84 -11.59
C ILE A 366 -35.58 -4.47 -11.39
N SER A 367 -36.18 -3.65 -10.54
CA SER A 367 -35.66 -2.34 -10.19
C SER A 367 -35.61 -2.11 -8.68
N PHE A 368 -34.64 -1.30 -8.28
CA PHE A 368 -34.45 -0.83 -6.91
C PHE A 368 -33.76 0.53 -6.95
N TRP A 369 -34.45 1.56 -6.42
CA TRP A 369 -34.05 2.96 -6.56
C TRP A 369 -33.78 3.30 -8.03
N ASP A 370 -32.62 3.83 -8.37
CA ASP A 370 -32.12 4.21 -9.69
C ASP A 370 -31.49 3.04 -10.46
N ILE A 371 -31.53 1.81 -9.91
CA ILE A 371 -30.84 0.65 -10.46
C ILE A 371 -31.85 -0.35 -11.03
N LYS A 372 -31.53 -0.87 -12.23
CA LYS A 372 -32.24 -2.00 -12.83
C LYS A 372 -31.29 -3.12 -13.24
N ASN A 373 -31.78 -4.36 -13.20
CA ASN A 373 -31.10 -5.52 -13.75
C ASN A 373 -32.08 -6.39 -14.53
N VAL A 374 -31.60 -7.02 -15.60
CA VAL A 374 -32.38 -7.99 -16.37
C VAL A 374 -32.06 -9.39 -15.85
N ILE A 375 -33.09 -10.10 -15.42
CA ILE A 375 -33.01 -11.42 -14.77
C ILE A 375 -33.97 -12.41 -15.44
N PHE A 376 -33.81 -13.70 -15.14
CA PHE A 376 -34.71 -14.74 -15.60
C PHE A 376 -36.08 -14.66 -14.88
N SER A 377 -37.15 -15.17 -15.51
CA SER A 377 -38.53 -15.03 -15.03
C SER A 377 -38.74 -15.49 -13.59
N GLU A 378 -38.21 -16.65 -13.20
CA GLU A 378 -38.33 -17.15 -11.82
C GLU A 378 -37.62 -16.23 -10.81
N GLY A 379 -36.56 -15.54 -11.23
CA GLY A 379 -35.83 -14.58 -10.38
C GLY A 379 -36.69 -13.34 -10.05
N GLU A 380 -37.53 -12.90 -10.97
CA GLU A 380 -38.47 -11.79 -10.75
C GLU A 380 -39.54 -12.18 -9.73
N GLU A 381 -40.11 -13.38 -9.87
CA GLU A 381 -41.06 -13.93 -8.90
C GLU A 381 -40.44 -14.02 -7.50
N ILE A 382 -39.21 -14.52 -7.41
CA ILE A 382 -38.43 -14.57 -6.16
C ILE A 382 -38.27 -13.16 -5.59
N TYR A 383 -37.76 -12.19 -6.37
CA TYR A 383 -37.52 -10.83 -5.89
C TYR A 383 -38.80 -10.16 -5.36
N ASN A 384 -39.93 -10.34 -6.07
CA ASN A 384 -41.21 -9.76 -5.69
C ASN A 384 -41.71 -10.26 -4.33
N GLN A 385 -41.30 -11.45 -3.88
CA GLN A 385 -41.59 -11.93 -2.53
C GLN A 385 -40.80 -11.15 -1.46
N PHE A 386 -39.58 -10.69 -1.75
CA PHE A 386 -38.74 -9.94 -0.81
C PHE A 386 -39.01 -8.43 -0.81
N ALA A 387 -39.38 -7.85 -1.96
CA ALA A 387 -39.51 -6.41 -2.15
C ALA A 387 -40.36 -5.69 -1.06
N PRO A 388 -41.52 -6.20 -0.61
CA PRO A 388 -42.30 -5.55 0.45
C PRO A 388 -41.58 -5.49 1.81
N PHE A 389 -40.70 -6.46 2.08
CA PHE A 389 -40.02 -6.59 3.37
C PHE A 389 -38.71 -5.80 3.43
N LEU A 390 -38.09 -5.54 2.27
CA LEU A 390 -37.01 -4.56 2.13
C LEU A 390 -37.44 -3.15 2.56
N MET A 391 -38.72 -2.82 2.40
CA MET A 391 -39.27 -1.51 2.79
C MET A 391 -39.47 -1.36 4.32
N THR A 392 -39.67 -2.47 5.04
CA THR A 392 -40.09 -2.43 6.46
C THR A 392 -38.97 -2.79 7.45
N ASN A 393 -37.77 -3.15 6.97
CA ASN A 393 -36.58 -3.53 7.76
C ASN A 393 -36.87 -4.61 8.84
N LYS A 394 -37.79 -5.54 8.56
CA LYS A 394 -38.16 -6.63 9.49
C LYS A 394 -37.35 -7.89 9.20
N SER A 395 -36.22 -8.07 9.88
CA SER A 395 -35.27 -9.17 9.64
C SER A 395 -35.88 -10.56 9.76
N ASP A 396 -36.83 -10.78 10.69
CA ASP A 396 -37.44 -12.11 10.89
C ASP A 396 -38.34 -12.52 9.69
N ASN A 397 -38.96 -11.54 9.02
CA ASN A 397 -39.74 -11.80 7.80
C ASN A 397 -38.83 -12.12 6.60
N LEU A 398 -37.67 -11.46 6.50
CA LEU A 398 -36.68 -11.79 5.46
C LEU A 398 -36.13 -13.20 5.65
N ILE A 399 -35.91 -13.62 6.90
CA ILE A 399 -35.47 -14.98 7.22
C ILE A 399 -36.53 -16.02 6.85
N SER A 400 -37.80 -15.78 7.16
CA SER A 400 -38.88 -16.74 6.85
C SER A 400 -39.06 -16.91 5.34
N ILE A 401 -39.04 -15.81 4.59
CA ILE A 401 -39.16 -15.83 3.13
C ILE A 401 -37.95 -16.50 2.51
N TYR A 402 -36.73 -16.19 2.97
CA TYR A 402 -35.54 -16.83 2.44
C TYR A 402 -35.55 -18.34 2.63
N LYS A 403 -35.93 -18.85 3.81
CA LYS A 403 -36.08 -20.29 4.04
C LYS A 403 -37.10 -20.90 3.08
N LYS A 404 -38.27 -20.25 2.94
CA LYS A 404 -39.31 -20.66 2.00
C LYS A 404 -38.79 -20.70 0.55
N THR A 405 -38.08 -19.66 0.11
CA THR A 405 -37.50 -19.57 -1.23
C THR A 405 -36.47 -20.67 -1.48
N ILE A 406 -35.61 -20.96 -0.50
CA ILE A 406 -34.62 -22.04 -0.60
C ILE A 406 -35.32 -23.40 -0.78
N ASP A 407 -36.33 -23.68 0.04
CA ASP A 407 -37.02 -24.98 0.04
C ASP A 407 -37.95 -25.16 -1.18
N GLU A 408 -38.63 -24.10 -1.62
CA GLU A 408 -39.64 -24.17 -2.68
C GLU A 408 -39.10 -23.89 -4.09
N HIS A 409 -38.05 -23.08 -4.22
CA HIS A 409 -37.51 -22.67 -5.53
C HIS A 409 -36.08 -23.14 -5.78
N ILE A 410 -35.15 -23.00 -4.81
CA ILE A 410 -33.72 -23.27 -5.06
C ILE A 410 -33.42 -24.79 -5.08
N ILE A 411 -33.76 -25.51 -4.00
CA ILE A 411 -33.49 -26.96 -3.86
C ILE A 411 -34.20 -27.80 -4.93
N PRO A 412 -35.50 -27.57 -5.24
CA PRO A 412 -36.21 -28.36 -6.25
C PRO A 412 -35.62 -28.18 -7.66
N CYS A 413 -35.13 -26.99 -8.00
CA CYS A 413 -34.45 -26.72 -9.28
C CYS A 413 -33.14 -27.50 -9.44
N GLN A 414 -32.45 -27.84 -8.34
CA GLN A 414 -31.24 -28.67 -8.37
C GLN A 414 -31.54 -30.17 -8.45
N LYS A 415 -32.59 -30.64 -7.76
CA LYS A 415 -32.96 -32.06 -7.69
C LYS A 415 -33.70 -32.56 -8.94
N ASN A 416 -34.54 -31.73 -9.57
CA ASN A 416 -35.31 -32.11 -10.74
C ASN A 416 -34.54 -31.86 -12.06
N LYS A 417 -33.52 -32.66 -12.33
CA LYS A 417 -32.77 -32.68 -13.61
C LYS A 417 -33.57 -33.27 -14.80
N HIS A 418 -34.89 -33.19 -14.82
CA HIS A 418 -35.72 -33.75 -15.90
C HIS A 418 -35.96 -32.76 -17.06
N ILE A 419 -35.09 -32.88 -18.06
CA ILE A 419 -35.28 -32.88 -19.53
C ILE A 419 -35.95 -31.68 -20.25
N TYR A 420 -36.83 -30.85 -19.66
CA TYR A 420 -37.45 -29.73 -20.41
C TYR A 420 -37.21 -28.32 -19.86
N LYS A 421 -36.86 -28.14 -18.56
CA LYS A 421 -36.40 -26.84 -18.02
C LYS A 421 -34.88 -26.64 -18.09
N TRP A 422 -34.12 -27.73 -18.19
CA TRP A 422 -32.65 -27.68 -18.26
C TRP A 422 -32.11 -27.17 -19.61
N LEU A 423 -32.88 -27.32 -20.70
CA LEU A 423 -32.51 -26.80 -22.03
C LEU A 423 -32.64 -25.27 -22.15
N THR A 424 -33.31 -24.60 -21.21
CA THR A 424 -33.55 -23.14 -21.23
C THR A 424 -32.70 -22.35 -20.23
N HIS A 425 -31.98 -23.02 -19.32
CA HIS A 425 -31.14 -22.35 -18.33
C HIS A 425 -29.68 -22.33 -18.78
N TYR A 426 -29.19 -21.12 -19.02
CA TYR A 426 -27.79 -20.86 -19.32
C TYR A 426 -26.88 -21.19 -18.13
N LYS A 427 -25.59 -21.41 -18.42
CA LYS A 427 -24.58 -21.84 -17.44
C LYS A 427 -24.53 -20.92 -16.23
N SER A 428 -24.59 -19.60 -16.45
CA SER A 428 -24.61 -18.58 -15.39
C SER A 428 -25.74 -18.77 -14.37
N THR A 429 -26.95 -19.11 -14.82
CA THR A 429 -28.12 -19.34 -13.96
C THR A 429 -28.01 -20.65 -13.18
N LEU A 430 -27.50 -21.72 -13.81
CA LEU A 430 -27.29 -23.01 -13.14
C LEU A 430 -26.21 -22.91 -12.05
N ASP A 431 -25.10 -22.26 -12.37
CA ASP A 431 -24.01 -22.01 -11.42
C ASP A 431 -24.52 -21.15 -10.24
N TRP A 432 -25.42 -20.19 -10.51
CA TRP A 432 -26.02 -19.35 -9.47
C TRP A 432 -26.86 -20.18 -8.49
N TYR A 433 -27.81 -20.98 -8.97
CA TYR A 433 -28.62 -21.84 -8.09
C TYR A 433 -27.74 -22.75 -7.21
N HIS A 434 -26.69 -23.34 -7.79
CA HIS A 434 -25.76 -24.21 -7.07
C HIS A 434 -25.00 -23.45 -5.97
N LEU A 435 -24.50 -22.26 -6.27
CA LEU A 435 -23.77 -21.45 -5.29
C LEU A 435 -24.67 -20.83 -4.21
N VAL A 436 -25.94 -20.53 -4.53
CA VAL A 436 -26.94 -20.13 -3.53
C VAL A 436 -27.20 -21.28 -2.55
N GLU A 437 -27.43 -22.50 -3.04
CA GLU A 437 -27.65 -23.68 -2.19
C GLU A 437 -26.45 -23.95 -1.27
N MET A 438 -25.23 -23.86 -1.82
CA MET A 438 -23.99 -24.03 -1.06
C MET A 438 -23.68 -22.85 -0.12
N GLY A 439 -24.37 -21.72 -0.27
CA GLY A 439 -24.13 -20.50 0.50
C GLY A 439 -22.78 -19.83 0.20
N ASP A 440 -22.27 -19.98 -1.03
CA ASP A 440 -20.93 -19.56 -1.44
C ASP A 440 -20.95 -18.71 -2.73
N LEU A 441 -21.79 -17.66 -2.71
CA LEU A 441 -21.88 -16.68 -3.80
C LEU A 441 -20.59 -15.86 -3.99
N SER A 442 -19.62 -15.98 -3.08
CA SER A 442 -18.30 -15.36 -3.19
C SER A 442 -17.54 -15.82 -4.45
N LYS A 443 -17.80 -17.05 -4.91
CA LYS A 443 -17.25 -17.60 -6.17
C LYS A 443 -17.76 -16.91 -7.43
N MET A 444 -18.81 -16.09 -7.32
CA MET A 444 -19.36 -15.25 -8.39
C MET A 444 -19.04 -13.76 -8.17
N ASP A 445 -18.01 -13.44 -7.38
CA ASP A 445 -17.64 -12.08 -6.99
C ASP A 445 -18.78 -11.30 -6.31
N VAL A 446 -19.68 -12.00 -5.61
CA VAL A 446 -20.76 -11.37 -4.83
C VAL A 446 -20.36 -11.32 -3.36
N TYR A 447 -20.13 -10.11 -2.87
CA TYR A 447 -19.71 -9.85 -1.50
C TYR A 447 -20.63 -8.83 -0.85
N TRP A 448 -20.85 -8.98 0.46
CA TRP A 448 -21.54 -7.98 1.26
C TRP A 448 -20.60 -7.39 2.30
N PHE A 449 -20.53 -6.06 2.34
CA PHE A 449 -19.79 -5.32 3.35
C PHE A 449 -20.68 -4.23 3.96
N GLU A 450 -20.40 -3.90 5.22
CA GLU A 450 -21.02 -2.73 5.85
C GLU A 450 -20.51 -1.46 5.15
N PRO A 451 -21.37 -0.52 4.73
CA PRO A 451 -20.93 0.65 3.97
C PRO A 451 -19.92 1.54 4.70
N GLU A 452 -20.01 1.63 6.02
CA GLU A 452 -19.08 2.39 6.85
C GLU A 452 -17.66 1.82 6.76
N LEU A 453 -17.54 0.49 6.70
CA LEU A 453 -16.30 -0.22 6.45
C LEU A 453 -15.77 0.07 5.05
N LEU A 454 -16.64 0.01 4.02
CA LEU A 454 -16.26 0.35 2.64
C LEU A 454 -15.70 1.77 2.57
N PHE A 455 -16.38 2.73 3.19
CA PHE A 455 -15.95 4.12 3.22
C PHE A 455 -14.59 4.27 3.89
N HIS A 456 -14.43 3.69 5.08
CA HIS A 456 -13.20 3.76 5.85
C HIS A 456 -12.01 3.20 5.06
N VAL A 457 -12.13 1.97 4.54
CA VAL A 457 -11.06 1.29 3.83
C VAL A 457 -10.71 1.99 2.52
N LEU A 458 -11.71 2.42 1.73
CA LEU A 458 -11.46 3.02 0.42
C LEU A 458 -10.78 4.40 0.51
N VAL A 459 -11.03 5.17 1.58
CA VAL A 459 -10.32 6.45 1.83
C VAL A 459 -8.81 6.21 1.93
N HIS A 460 -8.39 5.15 2.62
CA HIS A 460 -6.98 4.81 2.76
C HIS A 460 -6.42 4.07 1.54
N PHE A 461 -7.17 3.12 0.99
CA PHE A 461 -6.77 2.33 -0.19
C PHE A 461 -6.45 3.20 -1.41
N ARG A 462 -7.14 4.34 -1.54
CA ARG A 462 -6.89 5.37 -2.56
C ARG A 462 -5.47 5.94 -2.53
N LEU A 463 -4.87 6.07 -1.35
CA LEU A 463 -3.54 6.70 -1.19
C LEU A 463 -2.45 5.89 -1.89
N ILE A 464 -2.59 4.56 -1.87
CA ILE A 464 -1.62 3.60 -2.41
C ILE A 464 -1.89 3.32 -3.90
N ASN A 465 -3.17 3.32 -4.30
CA ASN A 465 -3.60 2.97 -5.65
C ASN A 465 -4.06 4.22 -6.41
N LYS A 466 -3.13 5.12 -6.72
CA LYS A 466 -3.42 6.41 -7.38
C LYS A 466 -4.20 6.27 -8.70
N SER A 467 -3.98 5.19 -9.46
CA SER A 467 -4.71 4.90 -10.71
C SER A 467 -6.22 4.69 -10.50
N LEU A 468 -6.64 4.32 -9.29
CA LEU A 468 -8.04 4.12 -8.93
C LEU A 468 -8.67 5.36 -8.28
N GLY A 469 -7.90 6.45 -8.17
CA GLY A 469 -8.26 7.66 -7.43
C GLY A 469 -9.65 8.18 -7.77
N GLU A 470 -9.93 8.42 -9.05
CA GLU A 470 -11.21 8.96 -9.52
C GLU A 470 -12.36 7.98 -9.35
N LYS A 471 -12.16 6.70 -9.66
CA LYS A 471 -13.18 5.66 -9.48
C LYS A 471 -13.60 5.53 -8.01
N ILE A 472 -12.63 5.57 -7.10
CA ILE A 472 -12.88 5.52 -5.65
C ILE A 472 -13.62 6.79 -5.21
N VAL A 473 -13.19 7.97 -5.66
CA VAL A 473 -13.86 9.24 -5.33
C VAL A 473 -15.30 9.23 -5.79
N HIS A 474 -15.58 8.78 -7.01
CA HIS A 474 -16.94 8.68 -7.53
C HIS A 474 -17.80 7.73 -6.67
N PHE A 475 -17.27 6.56 -6.30
CA PHE A 475 -17.98 5.64 -5.41
C PHE A 475 -18.24 6.25 -4.02
N LEU A 476 -17.27 6.94 -3.43
CA LEU A 476 -17.42 7.58 -2.11
C LEU A 476 -18.43 8.74 -2.14
N ASP A 477 -18.46 9.51 -3.23
CA ASP A 477 -19.47 10.56 -3.46
C ASP A 477 -20.88 9.93 -3.57
N GLU A 478 -21.05 8.84 -4.32
CA GLU A 478 -22.32 8.08 -4.40
C GLU A 478 -22.73 7.44 -3.07
N LEU A 479 -21.77 6.98 -2.26
CA LEU A 479 -22.04 6.43 -0.93
C LEU A 479 -22.58 7.53 0.00
N ILE A 480 -21.93 8.70 0.03
CA ILE A 480 -22.41 9.87 0.79
C ILE A 480 -23.81 10.27 0.30
N HIS A 481 -24.00 10.33 -1.03
CA HIS A 481 -25.29 10.65 -1.63
C HIS A 481 -26.40 9.67 -1.21
N THR A 482 -26.08 8.37 -1.10
CA THR A 482 -26.99 7.35 -0.58
C THR A 482 -27.33 7.57 0.89
N TYR A 483 -26.34 7.86 1.73
CA TYR A 483 -26.53 8.10 3.17
C TYR A 483 -27.20 9.44 3.49
N ALA A 484 -27.22 10.38 2.54
CA ALA A 484 -27.95 11.63 2.66
C ALA A 484 -29.47 11.44 2.49
N GLN A 485 -29.92 10.29 1.93
CA GLN A 485 -31.35 10.00 1.75
C GLN A 485 -31.99 9.57 3.08
N ASN A 486 -33.28 9.89 3.24
CA ASN A 486 -34.06 9.50 4.42
C ASN A 486 -34.71 8.12 4.24
N ASN A 487 -33.89 7.09 4.10
CA ASN A 487 -34.32 5.71 3.86
C ASN A 487 -33.88 4.77 4.99
N ASN A 488 -34.44 3.57 5.03
CA ASN A 488 -34.06 2.58 6.04
C ASN A 488 -32.63 2.03 5.81
N GLU A 489 -31.98 1.57 6.88
CA GLU A 489 -30.58 1.10 6.86
C GLU A 489 -30.37 -0.02 5.84
N LEU A 490 -31.25 -1.01 5.77
CA LEU A 490 -31.11 -2.13 4.84
C LEU A 490 -31.13 -1.69 3.36
N GLN A 491 -31.94 -0.70 3.01
CA GLN A 491 -31.99 -0.14 1.66
C GLN A 491 -30.71 0.61 1.31
N ILE A 492 -30.23 1.44 2.23
CA ILE A 492 -28.96 2.16 2.09
C ILE A 492 -27.83 1.16 1.87
N GLN A 493 -27.74 0.13 2.72
CA GLN A 493 -26.73 -0.91 2.61
C GLN A 493 -26.83 -1.68 1.28
N LEU A 494 -28.05 -2.03 0.84
CA LEU A 494 -28.26 -2.74 -0.43
C LEU A 494 -27.81 -1.89 -1.62
N ARG A 495 -28.23 -0.61 -1.71
CA ARG A 495 -27.80 0.27 -2.82
C ARG A 495 -26.28 0.40 -2.84
N VAL A 496 -25.66 0.69 -1.71
CA VAL A 496 -24.20 0.84 -1.64
C VAL A 496 -23.49 -0.44 -2.08
N ASN A 497 -23.95 -1.62 -1.65
CA ASN A 497 -23.33 -2.89 -2.05
C ASN A 497 -23.54 -3.20 -3.54
N ILE A 498 -24.66 -2.79 -4.15
CA ILE A 498 -24.85 -2.90 -5.60
C ILE A 498 -23.86 -2.00 -6.35
N LEU A 499 -23.71 -0.75 -5.92
CA LEU A 499 -22.73 0.18 -6.48
C LEU A 499 -21.29 -0.32 -6.27
N PHE A 500 -21.00 -0.88 -5.11
CA PHE A 500 -19.69 -1.43 -4.79
C PHE A 500 -19.37 -2.64 -5.67
N SER A 501 -20.34 -3.51 -5.92
CA SER A 501 -20.17 -4.64 -6.84
C SER A 501 -19.89 -4.18 -8.28
N LYS A 502 -20.53 -3.10 -8.74
CA LYS A 502 -20.21 -2.47 -10.03
C LYS A 502 -18.79 -1.91 -10.04
N PHE A 503 -18.40 -1.22 -8.95
CA PHE A 503 -17.04 -0.72 -8.78
C PHE A 503 -16.00 -1.86 -8.80
N LEU A 504 -16.22 -2.95 -8.06
CA LEU A 504 -15.33 -4.12 -8.02
C LEU A 504 -15.11 -4.74 -9.40
N ARG A 505 -16.16 -4.84 -10.22
CA ARG A 505 -16.05 -5.36 -11.59
C ARG A 505 -15.27 -4.45 -12.54
N SER A 506 -15.13 -3.18 -12.19
CA SER A 506 -14.31 -2.24 -12.95
C SER A 506 -12.82 -2.32 -12.63
N LEU A 507 -12.44 -3.13 -11.62
CA LEU A 507 -11.07 -3.36 -11.18
C LEU A 507 -10.49 -4.59 -11.90
N ASP A 508 -9.17 -4.62 -12.08
CA ASP A 508 -8.51 -5.87 -12.48
C ASP A 508 -8.53 -6.90 -11.34
N GLU A 509 -8.26 -8.16 -11.68
CA GLU A 509 -8.34 -9.27 -10.73
C GLU A 509 -7.43 -9.08 -9.51
N GLN A 510 -6.23 -8.55 -9.71
CA GLN A 510 -5.27 -8.32 -8.62
C GLN A 510 -5.72 -7.17 -7.71
N GLN A 511 -6.19 -6.07 -8.29
CA GLN A 511 -6.73 -4.93 -7.54
C GLN A 511 -7.95 -5.33 -6.71
N ARG A 512 -8.88 -6.06 -7.33
CA ARG A 512 -10.07 -6.60 -6.66
C ARG A 512 -9.68 -7.48 -5.48
N ARG A 513 -8.76 -8.43 -5.69
CA ARG A 513 -8.31 -9.33 -4.63
C ARG A 513 -7.64 -8.57 -3.48
N LYS A 514 -6.77 -7.60 -3.77
CA LYS A 514 -6.14 -6.75 -2.73
C LYS A 514 -7.19 -6.01 -1.91
N LEU A 515 -8.20 -5.42 -2.55
CA LEU A 515 -9.24 -4.67 -1.86
C LEU A 515 -10.09 -5.59 -0.97
N ILE A 516 -10.52 -6.75 -1.47
CA ILE A 516 -11.28 -7.73 -0.69
C ILE A 516 -10.48 -8.22 0.52
N LEU A 517 -9.19 -8.54 0.33
CA LEU A 517 -8.31 -8.90 1.45
C LEU A 517 -8.14 -7.73 2.42
N THR A 518 -8.00 -6.49 1.95
CA THR A 518 -7.89 -5.32 2.83
C THR A 518 -9.15 -5.18 3.67
N LEU A 519 -10.33 -5.28 3.05
CA LEU A 519 -11.63 -5.19 3.75
C LEU A 519 -11.78 -6.24 4.85
N SER A 520 -11.24 -7.45 4.67
CA SER A 520 -11.31 -8.50 5.70
C SER A 520 -10.38 -8.30 6.89
N LEU A 521 -9.47 -7.31 6.84
CA LEU A 521 -8.54 -6.99 7.93
C LEU A 521 -9.07 -5.93 8.90
N TYR A 522 -10.00 -5.09 8.46
CA TYR A 522 -10.54 -4.01 9.27
C TYR A 522 -11.72 -4.47 10.11
N ASP A 523 -11.82 -3.91 11.32
CA ASP A 523 -12.96 -4.13 12.20
C ASP A 523 -14.16 -3.27 11.76
N PRO A 524 -15.31 -3.89 11.40
CA PRO A 524 -16.53 -3.14 11.08
C PRO A 524 -17.02 -2.23 12.21
N ALA A 525 -16.82 -2.61 13.48
CA ALA A 525 -17.30 -1.82 14.62
C ALA A 525 -16.53 -0.51 14.77
N ASP A 526 -15.21 -0.56 14.66
CA ASP A 526 -14.35 0.63 14.65
C ASP A 526 -14.69 1.55 13.47
N ALA A 527 -14.85 0.99 12.27
CA ALA A 527 -15.23 1.76 11.08
C ALA A 527 -16.57 2.48 11.26
N LYS A 528 -17.58 1.80 11.83
CA LYS A 528 -18.90 2.40 12.13
C LYS A 528 -18.78 3.56 13.13
N SER A 529 -17.96 3.41 14.18
CA SER A 529 -17.76 4.46 15.19
C SER A 529 -17.12 5.74 14.62
N LYS A 530 -16.24 5.59 13.62
CA LYS A 530 -15.51 6.70 12.98
C LYS A 530 -16.21 7.28 11.76
N PHE A 531 -17.31 6.66 11.31
CA PHE A 531 -17.93 6.95 10.01
C PHE A 531 -18.26 8.42 9.79
N LEU A 532 -19.02 9.05 10.69
CA LEU A 532 -19.42 10.47 10.53
C LEU A 532 -18.21 11.39 10.51
N THR A 533 -17.19 11.12 11.35
CA THR A 533 -15.94 11.89 11.35
C THR A 533 -15.20 11.74 10.02
N ASN A 534 -15.17 10.54 9.46
CA ASN A 534 -14.56 10.28 8.15
C ASN A 534 -15.33 11.00 7.04
N CYS A 535 -16.66 11.07 7.09
CA CYS A 535 -17.47 11.85 6.15
C CYS A 535 -17.13 13.35 6.22
N VAL A 536 -17.06 13.94 7.43
CA VAL A 536 -16.67 15.35 7.60
C VAL A 536 -15.30 15.62 6.98
N ASN A 537 -14.31 14.80 7.31
CA ASN A 537 -12.95 14.96 6.80
C ASN A 537 -12.90 14.81 5.27
N TYR A 538 -13.63 13.83 4.72
CA TYR A 538 -13.70 13.60 3.29
C TYR A 538 -14.33 14.78 2.54
N VAL A 539 -15.51 15.24 2.99
CA VAL A 539 -16.20 16.39 2.36
C VAL A 539 -15.35 17.64 2.44
N THR A 540 -14.71 17.90 3.60
CA THR A 540 -13.75 19.01 3.76
C THR A 540 -12.63 18.96 2.71
N ASN A 541 -12.02 17.78 2.54
CA ASN A 541 -10.95 17.57 1.56
C ASN A 541 -11.46 17.74 0.12
N ARG A 542 -12.68 17.27 -0.19
CA ARG A 542 -13.29 17.43 -1.52
C ARG A 542 -13.57 18.88 -1.85
N LEU A 543 -14.13 19.64 -0.91
CA LEU A 543 -14.36 21.08 -1.08
C LEU A 543 -13.05 21.85 -1.27
N SER A 544 -12.02 21.52 -0.48
CA SER A 544 -10.68 22.11 -0.65
C SER A 544 -10.10 21.81 -2.04
N GLN A 545 -10.24 20.58 -2.55
CA GLN A 545 -9.82 20.22 -3.91
C GLN A 545 -10.60 20.97 -4.99
N ILE A 546 -11.92 21.11 -4.85
CA ILE A 546 -12.76 21.85 -5.80
C ILE A 546 -12.40 23.34 -5.82
N SER A 547 -11.98 23.88 -4.67
CA SER A 547 -11.55 25.27 -4.57
C SER A 547 -10.21 25.57 -5.27
N MET A 548 -9.44 24.55 -5.69
CA MET A 548 -8.15 24.75 -6.34
C MET A 548 -8.34 25.39 -7.72
N HIS A 549 -7.90 26.64 -7.87
CA HIS A 549 -7.91 27.34 -9.16
C HIS A 549 -6.48 27.71 -9.57
N GLN A 550 -6.20 27.62 -10.88
CA GLN A 550 -5.00 28.23 -11.45
C GLN A 550 -5.25 29.73 -11.53
N SER A 551 -4.36 30.55 -10.97
CA SER A 551 -4.45 31.99 -11.16
C SER A 551 -4.17 32.31 -12.63
N ASP A 552 -5.17 32.82 -13.36
CA ASP A 552 -5.07 33.32 -14.74
C ASP A 552 -4.23 34.60 -14.82
N SER A 553 -2.93 34.50 -14.56
CA SER A 553 -1.99 35.59 -14.78
C SER A 553 -0.72 35.10 -15.47
N SER A 554 -0.82 34.99 -16.80
CA SER A 554 0.27 34.74 -17.77
C SER A 554 0.96 33.37 -17.67
N PRO A 555 1.58 32.86 -18.76
CA PRO A 555 2.27 31.57 -18.74
C PRO A 555 3.56 31.71 -17.92
N LYS A 556 3.45 31.56 -16.60
CA LYS A 556 4.60 31.42 -15.71
C LYS A 556 4.91 29.94 -15.59
N PHE A 557 6.19 29.60 -15.77
CA PHE A 557 6.77 28.27 -15.59
C PHE A 557 6.53 27.65 -14.20
N PHE A 558 5.94 28.41 -13.26
CA PHE A 558 5.47 27.95 -11.95
C PHE A 558 4.05 28.49 -11.72
N SER A 559 3.03 27.67 -11.96
CA SER A 559 1.66 27.97 -11.56
C SER A 559 1.56 27.93 -10.04
N THR A 560 1.18 29.05 -9.42
CA THR A 560 0.89 29.07 -7.99
C THR A 560 -0.60 28.79 -7.83
N TYR A 561 -0.95 27.60 -7.35
CA TYR A 561 -2.33 27.26 -7.06
C TYR A 561 -2.76 27.98 -5.78
N GLN A 562 -3.82 28.78 -5.86
CA GLN A 562 -4.51 29.25 -4.65
C GLN A 562 -5.54 28.19 -4.27
N CYS A 563 -5.39 27.63 -3.07
CA CYS A 563 -6.31 26.66 -2.49
C CYS A 563 -6.86 27.25 -1.18
N MET A 564 -8.15 27.04 -0.89
CA MET A 564 -8.66 27.35 0.43
C MET A 564 -8.03 26.44 1.48
N ASP A 565 -7.46 27.07 2.50
CA ASP A 565 -6.96 26.37 3.68
C ASP A 565 -8.11 25.56 4.31
N SER A 566 -7.91 24.25 4.45
CA SER A 566 -8.90 23.33 5.04
C SER A 566 -9.28 23.74 6.47
N LYS A 567 -8.43 24.50 7.16
CA LYS A 567 -8.72 25.09 8.49
C LYS A 567 -9.85 26.14 8.45
N LYS A 568 -10.17 26.70 7.29
CA LYS A 568 -11.29 27.63 7.11
C LYS A 568 -12.63 26.91 6.84
N LEU A 569 -12.58 25.61 6.51
CA LEU A 569 -13.74 24.77 6.19
C LEU A 569 -14.14 23.89 7.39
N LEU A 570 -14.08 24.44 8.61
CA LEU A 570 -14.42 23.71 9.83
C LEU A 570 -15.90 23.89 10.17
N ILE A 571 -16.62 22.77 10.26
CA ILE A 571 -17.99 22.73 10.81
C ILE A 571 -17.97 22.25 12.26
N SER A 572 -18.93 22.71 13.07
CA SER A 572 -19.08 22.21 14.44
C SER A 572 -19.47 20.73 14.43
N LYS A 573 -18.78 19.92 15.23
CA LYS A 573 -18.99 18.46 15.30
C LYS A 573 -20.02 18.05 16.36
N THR A 574 -20.54 18.99 17.17
CA THR A 574 -21.29 18.67 18.40
C THR A 574 -22.70 18.12 18.16
N ASP A 575 -23.29 18.32 16.97
CA ASP A 575 -24.71 17.98 16.71
C ASP A 575 -24.94 17.13 15.45
N LEU A 576 -23.87 16.58 14.86
CA LEU A 576 -23.94 15.81 13.62
C LEU A 576 -24.35 14.36 13.88
N ARG A 577 -25.65 14.04 13.72
CA ARG A 577 -26.19 12.68 13.91
C ARG A 577 -26.30 11.86 12.62
N HIS A 578 -26.40 12.51 11.46
CA HIS A 578 -26.60 11.87 10.16
C HIS A 578 -25.84 12.62 9.06
N VAL A 579 -25.57 11.96 7.94
CA VAL A 579 -24.82 12.53 6.81
C VAL A 579 -25.53 13.73 6.18
N SER A 580 -26.86 13.72 6.10
CA SER A 580 -27.65 14.87 5.63
C SER A 580 -27.38 16.14 6.45
N ALA A 581 -27.33 16.04 7.78
CA ALA A 581 -27.02 17.15 8.66
C ALA A 581 -25.57 17.68 8.45
N ILE A 582 -24.63 16.79 8.11
CA ILE A 582 -23.26 17.19 7.74
C ILE A 582 -23.28 18.06 6.49
N LEU A 583 -24.01 17.63 5.44
CA LEU A 583 -24.10 18.35 4.18
C LEU A 583 -24.77 19.73 4.34
N GLU A 584 -25.84 19.82 5.13
CA GLU A 584 -26.49 21.11 5.44
C GLU A 584 -25.56 22.04 6.23
N ALA A 585 -24.83 21.52 7.23
CA ALA A 585 -23.85 22.32 7.98
C ALA A 585 -22.74 22.88 7.06
N PHE A 586 -22.30 22.10 6.05
CA PHE A 586 -21.37 22.60 5.04
C PHE A 586 -21.99 23.69 4.15
N LYS A 587 -23.25 23.56 3.75
CA LYS A 587 -23.95 24.60 2.96
C LYS A 587 -24.09 25.90 3.74
N GLU A 588 -24.54 25.84 4.99
CA GLU A 588 -24.65 27.00 5.88
C GLU A 588 -23.30 27.69 6.10
N MET A 589 -22.24 26.89 6.33
CA MET A 589 -20.88 27.41 6.48
C MET A 589 -20.39 28.11 5.20
N LEU A 590 -20.64 27.54 4.02
CA LEU A 590 -20.28 28.19 2.75
C LEU A 590 -21.06 29.50 2.51
N HIS A 591 -22.35 29.55 2.85
CA HIS A 591 -23.12 30.80 2.80
C HIS A 591 -22.53 31.89 3.72
N SER A 592 -22.00 31.52 4.89
CA SER A 592 -21.31 32.48 5.78
C SER A 592 -19.98 33.02 5.22
N LEU A 593 -19.42 32.34 4.21
CA LEU A 593 -18.16 32.70 3.56
C LEU A 593 -18.35 33.48 2.25
N GLU A 594 -19.59 33.79 1.87
CA GLU A 594 -19.95 34.42 0.59
C GLU A 594 -19.25 35.77 0.37
N GLU A 595 -19.07 36.57 1.42
CA GLU A 595 -18.37 37.85 1.35
C GLU A 595 -16.82 37.73 1.33
N ARG A 596 -16.26 36.54 1.62
CA ARG A 596 -14.83 36.35 1.88
C ARG A 596 -14.12 35.45 0.86
N CYS A 597 -14.86 34.83 -0.05
CA CYS A 597 -14.36 33.87 -1.03
C CYS A 597 -14.58 34.34 -2.46
N ASN A 598 -13.82 33.78 -3.40
CA ASN A 598 -14.07 33.98 -4.82
C ASN A 598 -15.46 33.37 -5.17
N PRO A 599 -16.37 34.12 -5.83
CA PRO A 599 -17.71 33.64 -6.17
C PRO A 599 -17.69 32.36 -7.03
N ASP A 600 -16.75 32.21 -7.96
CA ASP A 600 -16.67 31.03 -8.82
C ASP A 600 -16.28 29.77 -8.03
N GLN A 601 -15.36 29.91 -7.07
CA GLN A 601 -14.97 28.81 -6.18
C GLN A 601 -16.14 28.39 -5.28
N LEU A 602 -16.87 29.38 -4.76
CA LEU A 602 -18.01 29.17 -3.90
C LEU A 602 -19.15 28.45 -4.63
N GLU A 603 -19.48 28.90 -5.84
CA GLU A 603 -20.55 28.29 -6.63
C GLU A 603 -20.20 26.84 -7.00
N ASN A 604 -18.96 26.55 -7.39
CA ASN A 604 -18.53 25.17 -7.67
C ASN A 604 -18.66 24.24 -6.44
N MET A 605 -18.31 24.73 -5.25
CA MET A 605 -18.48 24.00 -4.00
C MET A 605 -19.97 23.78 -3.65
N LEU A 606 -20.81 24.80 -3.83
CA LEU A 606 -22.26 24.69 -3.61
C LEU A 606 -22.93 23.75 -4.61
N ILE A 607 -22.53 23.77 -5.89
CA ILE A 607 -22.98 22.83 -6.92
C ILE A 607 -22.65 21.40 -6.50
N TYR A 608 -21.43 21.14 -6.04
CA TYR A 608 -21.06 19.82 -5.53
C TYR A 608 -21.95 19.37 -4.37
N LEU A 609 -22.13 20.20 -3.34
CA LEU A 609 -22.99 19.87 -2.19
C LEU A 609 -24.45 19.66 -2.60
N ARG A 610 -24.99 20.48 -3.53
CA ARG A 610 -26.34 20.30 -4.09
C ARG A 610 -26.45 18.96 -4.82
N ASN A 611 -25.45 18.59 -5.62
CA ASN A 611 -25.45 17.34 -6.38
C ASN A 611 -25.43 16.10 -5.49
N ILE A 612 -24.63 16.09 -4.41
CA ILE A 612 -24.56 14.93 -3.49
C ILE A 612 -25.67 14.92 -2.42
N SER A 613 -26.51 15.96 -2.34
CA SER A 613 -27.64 16.03 -1.40
C SER A 613 -29.02 15.91 -2.07
N ARG A 614 -29.08 15.91 -3.41
CA ARG A 614 -30.35 15.82 -4.15
C ARG A 614 -31.08 14.48 -3.88
N PRO A 615 -32.41 14.42 -4.00
CA PRO A 615 -33.13 13.15 -3.95
C PRO A 615 -32.66 12.18 -5.03
N ILE A 616 -32.55 10.89 -4.69
CA ILE A 616 -32.31 9.84 -5.69
C ILE A 616 -33.66 9.38 -6.24
N LEU A 617 -33.87 9.61 -7.54
CA LEU A 617 -35.08 9.20 -8.24
C LEU A 617 -35.08 7.69 -8.49
N THR A 618 -36.26 7.07 -8.36
CA THR A 618 -36.50 5.68 -8.73
C THR A 618 -36.48 5.50 -10.26
N VAL A 619 -36.25 4.28 -10.75
CA VAL A 619 -36.31 3.97 -12.19
C VAL A 619 -37.62 4.44 -12.82
N ALA A 620 -38.75 4.26 -12.13
CA ALA A 620 -40.05 4.71 -12.61
C ALA A 620 -40.13 6.23 -12.74
N GLU A 621 -39.66 6.98 -11.73
CA GLU A 621 -39.61 8.45 -11.77
C GLU A 621 -38.65 8.97 -12.84
N ILE A 622 -37.53 8.28 -13.08
CA ILE A 622 -36.58 8.61 -14.15
C ILE A 622 -37.23 8.39 -15.52
N GLU A 623 -37.94 7.28 -15.71
CA GLU A 623 -38.64 6.96 -16.95
C GLU A 623 -39.78 7.97 -17.20
N GLU A 624 -40.57 8.31 -16.19
CA GLU A 624 -41.60 9.36 -16.26
C GLU A 624 -41.00 10.75 -16.57
N ALA A 625 -39.87 11.11 -15.95
CA ALA A 625 -39.16 12.36 -16.23
C ALA A 625 -38.62 12.42 -17.67
N GLN A 626 -38.13 11.29 -18.21
CA GLN A 626 -37.64 11.21 -19.59
C GLN A 626 -38.78 11.25 -20.60
N GLU A 627 -39.90 10.61 -20.30
CA GLU A 627 -41.11 10.64 -21.13
C GLU A 627 -41.72 12.03 -21.16
N SER A 628 -41.86 12.69 -20.01
CA SER A 628 -42.37 14.07 -19.92
C SER A 628 -41.44 15.09 -20.59
N ALA A 629 -40.12 14.92 -20.51
CA ALA A 629 -39.15 15.78 -21.23
C ALA A 629 -39.20 15.61 -22.75
N ARG A 630 -39.72 14.48 -23.26
CA ARG A 630 -39.90 14.22 -24.70
C ARG A 630 -41.22 14.76 -25.26
N VAL A 631 -42.15 15.23 -24.42
CA VAL A 631 -43.43 15.80 -24.87
C VAL A 631 -43.33 17.33 -24.97
N ILE A 632 -42.53 17.83 -25.91
CA ILE A 632 -42.76 19.13 -26.55
C ILE A 632 -42.40 18.99 -28.04
N ASP A 633 -43.32 18.39 -28.80
CA ASP A 633 -43.38 18.55 -30.25
C ASP A 633 -44.72 19.22 -30.57
N TYR A 634 -44.73 20.55 -30.61
CA TYR A 634 -45.86 21.34 -31.07
C TYR A 634 -45.88 21.30 -32.60
N ILE A 635 -46.53 20.29 -33.19
CA ILE A 635 -46.95 20.39 -34.60
C ILE A 635 -48.21 21.29 -34.65
N GLY A 636 -48.14 22.38 -35.41
CA GLY A 636 -49.34 22.96 -36.05
C GLY A 636 -49.50 24.48 -36.03
N ALA A 637 -48.92 25.17 -37.01
CA ALA A 637 -49.55 26.35 -37.61
C ALA A 637 -49.68 26.10 -39.13
N PRO A 638 -50.87 26.24 -39.73
CA PRO A 638 -51.08 25.99 -41.15
C PRO A 638 -50.65 27.20 -42.01
N THR A 639 -50.17 26.90 -43.22
CA THR A 639 -50.68 27.58 -44.42
C THR A 639 -51.62 26.63 -45.13
#